data_AF-A0A3C0EU89-F1
#
_entry.id   AF-A0A3C0EU89-F1
#
_cell.length_a   1.000
_cell.length_b   1.000
_cell.length_c   1.000
_cell.angle_alpha   90.00
_cell.angle_beta   90.00
_cell.angle_gamma   90.00
#
_symmetry.space_group_name_H-M   'P 1'
#
loop_
_entity.id
_entity.type
_entity.pdbx_description
1 polymer ?
#
loop_
_entity_poly.entity_id
_entity_poly.type
_entity_poly.pdbx_seq_one_letter_code
_entity_poly.pdbx_strand_id
1 'polypeptide(L)'
;IDGKPVYYYQTFGYWPGVEATTKMMQAVEQEVGEVYWMIFGDVNKVSQVPQVDAIISSASNHRSESKHRNVDFSIQDPAKTIAIGHKQNKKIGDMIYPKFDGTAQPWRQRKVGVYGKSARTFEMHVEATMQDKPDFIMLSSWNDYEEGANFEPAWDIDGLTDDPFLYCRMIAHLKGKAFVEPANPPKESVIPMIWEKLGYGDGAGPIIDRVYRSHQRGGAMWVYARDTVSPVVELEVTWDGDRYWKAAQPGESKDTGNIKITEGDLGPSYAVKGIMGDFQIGCARELTSTSQRFDLGSTAHELGDQPWIAAGWAFEPTSPLAGLKVLARSVNQIALSEPMGSIRTHVTLPLKPANKPREISVEAWEGWQSMLAMPPRAIDLKNDPTLEIVGRGRRLATLSVLGQPRESRFVTQTPEILDEKGLSVCYRFEMPDKILDTPGVHFAWIRAKDSAGNWGSPKFVAIPNFESAWPELEKPVVEVESLVAPADAVIADDMINKDKWQGNARIQSQQQIVDSSVLLVTNNIIKRPMDQPIKGSFTLTMDMLHTNYQRGGVVAVMNASATQGYGLLWDSSNEKYHEGQGAVCLMKFDESKSFVYSTRGKSISKRVSSGHSAVQWPMAKMRLIYDSEKGELKLSVDGVVKGVAKDADFKAFTQLVIRGNTAQLYDNIVLRPGVHE
;
A
#
# COMPACT_ATOMS: atom_id res chain seq x y z
N ILE A 1 43.57 -19.80 -7.79
CA ILE A 1 44.44 -18.58 -7.75
C ILE A 1 45.85 -19.09 -7.47
N ASP A 2 46.88 -18.57 -8.14
CA ASP A 2 48.28 -19.01 -7.98
C ASP A 2 48.49 -20.53 -8.15
N GLY A 3 47.73 -21.16 -9.06
CA GLY A 3 47.77 -22.61 -9.28
C GLY A 3 47.04 -23.45 -8.22
N LYS A 4 46.50 -22.84 -7.16
CA LYS A 4 45.75 -23.52 -6.09
C LYS A 4 44.24 -23.54 -6.35
N PRO A 5 43.52 -24.62 -5.99
CA PRO A 5 42.07 -24.62 -5.88
C PRO A 5 41.63 -23.57 -4.85
N VAL A 6 40.53 -22.85 -5.12
CA VAL A 6 40.03 -21.81 -4.22
C VAL A 6 38.84 -22.37 -3.45
N TYR A 7 38.86 -22.25 -2.12
CA TYR A 7 37.71 -22.58 -1.28
C TYR A 7 37.24 -21.36 -0.51
N TYR A 8 35.95 -21.03 -0.68
CA TYR A 8 35.29 -19.91 -0.02
C TYR A 8 34.22 -20.41 0.96
N TYR A 9 34.19 -19.87 2.17
CA TYR A 9 33.07 -20.06 3.09
C TYR A 9 32.90 -18.90 4.08
N GLN A 10 31.70 -18.80 4.68
CA GLN A 10 31.29 -17.73 5.58
C GLN A 10 31.25 -18.21 7.04
N THR A 11 31.66 -17.34 7.96
CA THR A 11 31.69 -17.60 9.41
C THR A 11 30.95 -16.55 10.26
N PHE A 12 30.36 -15.53 9.64
CA PHE A 12 29.52 -14.57 10.35
C PHE A 12 28.28 -15.27 10.94
N GLY A 13 28.10 -15.13 12.26
CA GLY A 13 27.06 -15.84 13.03
C GLY A 13 27.52 -17.14 13.69
N TYR A 14 28.64 -17.72 13.24
CA TYR A 14 29.23 -18.92 13.84
C TYR A 14 30.74 -19.02 13.53
N TRP A 15 31.59 -18.66 14.50
CA TRP A 15 33.05 -18.73 14.39
C TRP A 15 33.60 -19.94 15.17
N PRO A 16 34.17 -20.96 14.52
CA PRO A 16 34.65 -22.18 15.17
C PRO A 16 35.96 -21.99 15.96
N GLY A 17 36.66 -20.87 15.78
CA GLY A 17 37.94 -20.60 16.44
C GLY A 17 39.15 -20.89 15.56
N VAL A 18 40.25 -20.16 15.82
CA VAL A 18 41.51 -20.24 15.04
C VAL A 18 42.07 -21.66 15.01
N GLU A 19 42.10 -22.34 16.16
CA GLU A 19 42.65 -23.69 16.28
C GLU A 19 41.86 -24.72 15.46
N ALA A 20 40.52 -24.73 15.61
CA ALA A 20 39.67 -25.67 14.90
C ALA A 20 39.74 -25.45 13.38
N THR A 21 39.71 -24.18 12.94
CA THR A 21 39.88 -23.84 11.52
C THR A 21 41.24 -24.25 10.98
N THR A 22 42.32 -24.00 11.73
CA THR A 22 43.69 -24.38 11.35
C THR A 22 43.80 -25.89 11.18
N LYS A 23 43.25 -26.68 12.11
CA LYS A 23 43.24 -28.15 12.05
C LYS A 23 42.45 -28.68 10.85
N MET A 24 41.29 -28.09 10.58
CA MET A 24 40.47 -28.45 9.42
C MET A 24 41.22 -28.21 8.11
N MET A 25 41.82 -27.02 7.94
CA MET A 25 42.56 -26.68 6.72
C MET A 25 43.77 -27.59 6.53
N GLN A 26 44.53 -27.86 7.60
CA GLN A 26 45.64 -28.82 7.57
C GLN A 26 45.20 -30.21 7.12
N ALA A 27 44.09 -30.72 7.66
CA ALA A 27 43.58 -32.04 7.29
C ALA A 27 43.20 -32.10 5.81
N VAL A 28 42.55 -31.04 5.28
CA VAL A 28 42.21 -30.96 3.85
C VAL A 28 43.48 -30.91 3.00
N GLU A 29 44.44 -30.04 3.33
CA GLU A 29 45.66 -29.87 2.55
C GLU A 29 46.56 -31.12 2.54
N GLN A 30 46.50 -31.94 3.59
CA GLN A 30 47.16 -33.24 3.61
C GLN A 30 46.60 -34.22 2.57
N GLU A 31 45.30 -34.13 2.26
CA GLU A 31 44.65 -35.02 1.29
C GLU A 31 44.71 -34.48 -0.14
N VAL A 32 44.56 -33.17 -0.34
CA VAL A 32 44.37 -32.57 -1.67
C VAL A 32 45.49 -31.63 -2.12
N GLY A 33 46.50 -31.40 -1.28
CA GLY A 33 47.54 -30.40 -1.49
C GLY A 33 47.09 -28.99 -1.10
N GLU A 34 47.93 -27.98 -1.35
CA GLU A 34 47.66 -26.60 -0.95
C GLU A 34 46.36 -26.04 -1.54
N VAL A 35 45.57 -25.34 -0.71
CA VAL A 35 44.31 -24.69 -1.10
C VAL A 35 44.45 -23.19 -0.87
N TYR A 36 43.84 -22.39 -1.75
CA TYR A 36 43.69 -20.95 -1.53
C TYR A 36 42.43 -20.69 -0.71
N TRP A 37 42.61 -20.37 0.57
CA TRP A 37 41.49 -20.22 1.51
C TRP A 37 40.98 -18.79 1.55
N MET A 38 39.69 -18.62 1.24
CA MET A 38 38.97 -17.35 1.36
C MET A 38 37.87 -17.45 2.40
N ILE A 39 37.88 -16.58 3.41
CA ILE A 39 36.85 -16.57 4.46
C ILE A 39 36.13 -15.24 4.52
N PHE A 40 34.79 -15.28 4.53
CA PHE A 40 33.96 -14.15 4.94
C PHE A 40 33.76 -14.17 6.45
N GLY A 41 34.39 -13.25 7.18
CA GLY A 41 34.41 -13.23 8.65
C GLY A 41 35.07 -11.98 9.23
N ASP A 42 35.06 -11.87 10.56
CA ASP A 42 35.73 -10.78 11.29
C ASP A 42 37.25 -10.81 11.05
N VAL A 43 37.77 -9.78 10.36
CA VAL A 43 39.19 -9.69 9.99
C VAL A 43 40.14 -9.85 11.17
N ASN A 44 39.76 -9.41 12.38
CA ASN A 44 40.64 -9.52 13.56
C ASN A 44 40.83 -10.97 14.02
N LYS A 45 39.85 -11.84 13.76
CA LYS A 45 39.86 -13.24 14.15
C LYS A 45 40.42 -14.11 13.04
N VAL A 46 39.93 -13.92 11.83
CA VAL A 46 40.22 -14.78 10.67
C VAL A 46 41.68 -14.68 10.24
N SER A 47 42.25 -13.48 10.29
CA SER A 47 43.67 -13.23 9.97
C SER A 47 44.68 -13.98 10.83
N GLN A 48 44.27 -14.44 12.01
CA GLN A 48 45.12 -15.23 12.91
C GLN A 48 45.29 -16.67 12.42
N VAL A 49 44.47 -17.12 11.46
CA VAL A 49 44.63 -18.44 10.84
C VAL A 49 45.75 -18.38 9.80
N PRO A 50 46.84 -19.17 9.96
CA PRO A 50 47.99 -19.09 9.08
C PRO A 50 47.65 -19.37 7.61
N GLN A 51 46.84 -20.40 7.34
CA GLN A 51 46.51 -20.86 5.99
C GLN A 51 45.52 -19.96 5.24
N VAL A 52 44.86 -19.00 5.90
CA VAL A 52 43.93 -18.11 5.20
C VAL A 52 44.71 -17.16 4.29
N ASP A 53 44.45 -17.20 2.98
CA ASP A 53 45.09 -16.30 2.03
C ASP A 53 44.32 -14.99 1.90
N ALA A 54 42.98 -15.08 1.85
CA ALA A 54 42.09 -13.97 1.60
C ALA A 54 40.94 -13.86 2.61
N ILE A 55 40.57 -12.62 2.93
CA ILE A 55 39.51 -12.29 3.87
C ILE A 55 38.51 -11.35 3.18
N ILE A 56 37.24 -11.56 3.45
CA ILE A 56 36.18 -10.58 3.24
C ILE A 56 35.64 -10.28 4.63
N SER A 57 35.48 -9.01 5.00
CA SER A 57 35.12 -8.65 6.39
C SER A 57 33.98 -7.64 6.51
N SER A 58 33.43 -7.18 5.39
CA SER A 58 32.30 -6.27 5.34
C SER A 58 31.38 -6.62 4.17
N ALA A 59 30.12 -6.20 4.29
CA ALA A 59 29.11 -6.33 3.26
C ALA A 59 28.30 -5.04 3.12
N SER A 60 28.17 -4.54 1.90
CA SER A 60 27.60 -3.22 1.63
C SER A 60 26.11 -3.12 1.99
N ASN A 61 25.36 -4.22 1.96
CA ASN A 61 23.93 -4.26 2.32
C ASN A 61 23.66 -3.87 3.79
N HIS A 62 24.66 -3.99 4.68
CA HIS A 62 24.56 -3.59 6.07
C HIS A 62 24.90 -2.12 6.32
N ARG A 63 25.36 -1.38 5.30
CA ARG A 63 25.74 0.04 5.38
C ARG A 63 24.54 0.98 5.28
N SER A 64 23.34 0.53 5.63
CA SER A 64 22.12 1.32 5.53
C SER A 64 21.46 1.46 6.89
N GLU A 65 21.16 2.69 7.30
CA GLU A 65 20.48 2.93 8.57
C GLU A 65 19.03 2.42 8.52
N SER A 66 18.62 1.56 9.45
CA SER A 66 17.29 0.92 9.40
C SER A 66 16.09 1.87 9.49
N LYS A 67 16.29 3.11 9.99
CA LYS A 67 15.22 4.10 10.20
C LYS A 67 15.00 4.98 8.98
N HIS A 68 16.08 5.44 8.35
CA HIS A 68 16.02 6.42 7.26
C HIS A 68 16.48 5.84 5.91
N ARG A 69 17.03 4.62 5.90
CA ARG A 69 17.55 3.91 4.71
C ARG A 69 18.58 4.71 3.92
N ASN A 70 19.28 5.61 4.61
CA ASN A 70 20.44 6.31 4.08
C ASN A 70 21.67 5.42 4.20
N VAL A 71 22.56 5.51 3.21
CA VAL A 71 23.84 4.82 3.26
C VAL A 71 24.76 5.54 4.24
N ASP A 72 25.36 4.77 5.14
CA ASP A 72 26.32 5.21 6.14
C ASP A 72 27.54 4.28 6.12
N PHE A 73 28.66 4.80 5.59
CA PHE A 73 29.92 4.06 5.49
C PHE A 73 30.63 3.87 6.84
N SER A 74 30.16 4.48 7.93
CA SER A 74 30.70 4.21 9.26
C SER A 74 30.27 2.85 9.82
N ILE A 75 29.16 2.29 9.33
CA ILE A 75 28.66 0.95 9.66
C ILE A 75 29.33 -0.06 8.72
N GLN A 76 30.05 -1.05 9.26
CA GLN A 76 30.90 -1.97 8.45
C GLN A 76 31.82 -1.23 7.46
N ASP A 77 32.56 -0.28 8.03
CA ASP A 77 33.53 0.59 7.38
C ASP A 77 34.62 -0.19 6.63
N PRO A 78 34.66 -0.13 5.28
CA PRO A 78 35.65 -0.85 4.47
C PRO A 78 37.08 -0.35 4.72
N ALA A 79 37.27 0.95 4.98
CA ALA A 79 38.60 1.52 5.22
C ALA A 79 39.29 0.84 6.41
N LYS A 80 38.53 0.60 7.49
CA LYS A 80 39.03 -0.07 8.69
C LYS A 80 39.37 -1.53 8.43
N THR A 81 38.47 -2.28 7.78
CA THR A 81 38.67 -3.72 7.56
C THR A 81 39.82 -3.98 6.58
N ILE A 82 39.92 -3.18 5.51
CA ILE A 82 41.00 -3.23 4.53
C ILE A 82 42.35 -2.90 5.18
N ALA A 83 42.43 -1.83 5.98
CA ALA A 83 43.66 -1.47 6.68
C ALA A 83 44.17 -2.59 7.62
N ILE A 84 43.26 -3.29 8.32
CA ILE A 84 43.62 -4.39 9.20
C ILE A 84 44.14 -5.59 8.39
N GLY A 85 43.46 -5.96 7.30
CA GLY A 85 43.88 -7.08 6.44
C GLY A 85 45.29 -6.88 5.88
N HIS A 86 45.57 -5.69 5.33
CA HIS A 86 46.90 -5.34 4.85
C HIS A 86 47.96 -5.36 5.96
N LYS A 87 47.64 -4.83 7.15
CA LYS A 87 48.56 -4.87 8.31
C LYS A 87 48.93 -6.30 8.71
N GLN A 88 48.04 -7.25 8.47
CA GLN A 88 48.22 -8.67 8.79
C GLN A 88 48.76 -9.49 7.61
N ASN A 89 49.17 -8.82 6.53
CA ASN A 89 49.70 -9.45 5.32
C ASN A 89 48.75 -10.52 4.73
N LYS A 90 47.44 -10.24 4.78
CA LYS A 90 46.39 -11.05 4.15
C LYS A 90 45.80 -10.29 2.97
N LYS A 91 45.36 -11.01 1.95
CA LYS A 91 44.53 -10.41 0.90
C LYS A 91 43.19 -10.01 1.48
N ILE A 92 42.71 -8.81 1.21
CA ILE A 92 41.47 -8.29 1.80
C ILE A 92 40.55 -7.73 0.73
N GLY A 93 39.28 -8.09 0.82
CA GLY A 93 38.24 -7.62 -0.08
C GLY A 93 36.98 -7.22 0.66
N ASP A 94 36.08 -6.62 -0.10
CA ASP A 94 34.76 -6.19 0.37
C ASP A 94 33.66 -6.87 -0.44
N MET A 95 32.54 -7.14 0.22
CA MET A 95 31.37 -7.73 -0.43
C MET A 95 30.39 -6.63 -0.84
N ILE A 96 30.15 -6.49 -2.13
CA ILE A 96 29.29 -5.46 -2.68
C ILE A 96 28.02 -6.09 -3.25
N TYR A 97 26.90 -5.60 -2.75
CA TYR A 97 25.56 -5.93 -3.20
C TYR A 97 25.05 -4.85 -4.16
N PRO A 98 24.33 -5.23 -5.25
CA PRO A 98 23.73 -4.25 -6.14
C PRO A 98 22.51 -3.58 -5.49
N LYS A 99 21.82 -4.37 -4.68
CA LYS A 99 20.55 -4.12 -3.98
C LYS A 99 20.32 -5.28 -3.00
N PHE A 100 19.36 -5.14 -2.11
CA PHE A 100 19.02 -6.13 -1.10
C PHE A 100 17.59 -5.93 -0.57
N ASP A 101 16.79 -6.99 -0.48
CA ASP A 101 15.48 -6.99 0.16
C ASP A 101 15.33 -8.16 1.14
N GLY A 102 15.58 -7.90 2.42
CA GLY A 102 15.42 -8.90 3.49
C GLY A 102 13.96 -9.18 3.87
N THR A 103 12.97 -8.52 3.25
CA THR A 103 11.55 -8.69 3.62
C THR A 103 10.97 -10.03 3.18
N ALA A 104 11.59 -10.72 2.21
CA ALA A 104 11.25 -12.09 1.86
C ALA A 104 11.61 -13.10 2.96
N GLN A 105 12.53 -12.75 3.88
CA GLN A 105 12.94 -13.56 5.03
C GLN A 105 12.69 -12.83 6.37
N PRO A 106 11.42 -12.58 6.75
CA PRO A 106 11.06 -11.72 7.89
C PRO A 106 11.47 -12.29 9.27
N TRP A 107 11.86 -13.57 9.35
CA TRP A 107 12.43 -14.19 10.56
C TRP A 107 13.95 -13.98 10.69
N ARG A 108 14.67 -13.73 9.60
CA ARG A 108 16.14 -13.65 9.57
C ARG A 108 16.66 -12.22 9.52
N GLN A 109 16.06 -11.36 8.71
CA GLN A 109 16.58 -10.00 8.44
C GLN A 109 15.47 -8.93 8.42
N ARG A 110 14.95 -8.58 9.60
CA ARG A 110 13.93 -7.51 9.71
C ARG A 110 14.54 -6.15 9.38
N LYS A 111 13.94 -5.43 8.43
CA LYS A 111 14.25 -4.03 8.08
C LYS A 111 15.63 -3.80 7.42
N VAL A 112 16.28 -4.83 6.89
CA VAL A 112 17.46 -4.68 6.02
C VAL A 112 16.96 -4.56 4.58
N GLY A 113 17.10 -3.38 3.99
CA GLY A 113 16.66 -3.12 2.61
C GLY A 113 17.50 -2.03 1.96
N VAL A 114 18.08 -2.33 0.81
CA VAL A 114 18.94 -1.46 0.01
C VAL A 114 18.43 -1.47 -1.43
N TYR A 115 17.94 -0.32 -1.91
CA TYR A 115 17.47 -0.19 -3.28
C TYR A 115 18.63 0.10 -4.24
N GLY A 116 18.56 -0.45 -5.45
CA GLY A 116 19.61 -0.30 -6.47
C GLY A 116 19.71 1.10 -7.06
N LYS A 117 18.57 1.81 -7.18
CA LYS A 117 18.45 3.19 -7.68
C LYS A 117 19.06 3.33 -9.09
N SER A 118 18.64 2.47 -10.01
CA SER A 118 19.23 2.32 -11.35
C SER A 118 20.74 2.10 -11.29
N ALA A 119 21.16 1.12 -10.49
CA ALA A 119 22.56 0.78 -10.22
C ALA A 119 23.43 1.87 -9.57
N ARG A 120 22.89 3.04 -9.21
CA ARG A 120 23.67 4.09 -8.55
C ARG A 120 24.20 3.67 -7.18
N THR A 121 23.42 2.87 -6.43
CA THR A 121 23.87 2.34 -5.14
C THR A 121 25.07 1.41 -5.31
N PHE A 122 25.03 0.56 -6.33
CA PHE A 122 26.14 -0.34 -6.68
C PHE A 122 27.40 0.45 -7.02
N GLU A 123 27.30 1.40 -7.96
CA GLU A 123 28.40 2.27 -8.39
C GLU A 123 29.04 2.99 -7.20
N MET A 124 28.23 3.67 -6.38
CA MET A 124 28.70 4.39 -5.20
C MET A 124 29.43 3.50 -4.20
N HIS A 125 28.96 2.27 -3.96
CA HIS A 125 29.65 1.34 -3.06
C HIS A 125 30.98 0.85 -3.64
N VAL A 126 31.05 0.57 -4.94
CA VAL A 126 32.31 0.22 -5.61
C VAL A 126 33.28 1.39 -5.54
N GLU A 127 32.85 2.59 -5.91
CA GLU A 127 33.68 3.81 -5.87
C GLU A 127 34.24 4.07 -4.48
N ALA A 128 33.39 4.04 -3.44
CA ALA A 128 33.82 4.27 -2.06
C ALA A 128 34.84 3.23 -1.59
N THR A 129 34.57 1.95 -1.85
CA THR A 129 35.47 0.86 -1.45
C THR A 129 36.82 0.96 -2.17
N MET A 130 36.82 1.31 -3.46
CA MET A 130 38.05 1.42 -4.25
C MET A 130 38.99 2.54 -3.77
N GLN A 131 38.48 3.57 -3.06
CA GLN A 131 39.32 4.61 -2.43
C GLN A 131 40.27 4.01 -1.39
N ASP A 132 39.84 2.94 -0.72
CA ASP A 132 40.60 2.26 0.34
C ASP A 132 41.56 1.19 -0.21
N LYS A 133 41.60 1.00 -1.53
CA LYS A 133 42.51 0.10 -2.26
C LYS A 133 42.43 -1.37 -1.79
N PRO A 134 41.24 -2.01 -1.82
CA PRO A 134 41.13 -3.45 -1.56
C PRO A 134 41.95 -4.25 -2.58
N ASP A 135 42.36 -5.47 -2.20
CA ASP A 135 42.99 -6.40 -3.14
C ASP A 135 41.99 -6.94 -4.18
N PHE A 136 40.72 -7.09 -3.79
CA PHE A 136 39.64 -7.57 -4.65
C PHE A 136 38.26 -7.12 -4.17
N ILE A 137 37.26 -7.18 -5.06
CA ILE A 137 35.85 -6.99 -4.71
C ILE A 137 35.11 -8.31 -4.96
N MET A 138 34.26 -8.71 -4.02
CA MET A 138 33.31 -9.79 -4.20
C MET A 138 31.93 -9.23 -4.52
N LEU A 139 31.37 -9.59 -5.67
CA LEU A 139 30.01 -9.22 -6.04
C LEU A 139 29.04 -10.26 -5.50
N SER A 140 28.12 -9.84 -4.63
CA SER A 140 27.10 -10.70 -4.03
C SER A 140 25.71 -10.19 -4.42
N SER A 141 24.92 -10.91 -5.20
CA SER A 141 25.21 -12.23 -5.79
C SER A 141 24.75 -12.29 -7.24
N TRP A 142 25.21 -13.28 -7.99
CA TRP A 142 24.72 -13.44 -9.35
C TRP A 142 23.20 -13.60 -9.38
N ASN A 143 22.64 -14.54 -8.62
CA ASN A 143 21.24 -14.97 -8.74
C ASN A 143 20.53 -15.25 -7.41
N ASP A 144 20.90 -14.59 -6.31
CA ASP A 144 20.11 -14.67 -5.07
C ASP A 144 18.87 -13.76 -5.18
N TYR A 145 17.83 -14.31 -5.82
CA TYR A 145 16.53 -13.66 -5.95
C TYR A 145 15.76 -13.61 -4.63
N GLU A 146 16.03 -14.54 -3.72
CA GLU A 146 15.34 -14.59 -2.42
C GLU A 146 15.69 -13.36 -1.59
N GLU A 147 16.97 -12.95 -1.60
CA GLU A 147 17.44 -11.72 -0.97
C GLU A 147 17.31 -10.48 -1.89
N GLY A 148 16.76 -10.64 -3.09
CA GLY A 148 16.67 -9.57 -4.09
C GLY A 148 18.02 -8.97 -4.48
N ALA A 149 19.11 -9.75 -4.34
CA ALA A 149 20.50 -9.32 -4.43
C ALA A 149 21.16 -9.64 -5.79
N ASN A 150 20.39 -10.06 -6.78
CA ASN A 150 20.87 -10.57 -8.07
C ASN A 150 21.52 -9.48 -8.96
N PHE A 151 22.66 -9.82 -9.58
CA PHE A 151 23.23 -9.13 -10.75
C PHE A 151 22.74 -9.73 -12.07
N GLU A 152 22.21 -10.96 -12.04
CA GLU A 152 21.67 -11.67 -13.18
C GLU A 152 20.56 -10.84 -13.83
N PRO A 153 20.52 -10.78 -15.18
CA PRO A 153 19.53 -10.01 -15.89
C PRO A 153 18.11 -10.33 -15.46
N ALA A 154 17.37 -9.30 -15.03
CA ALA A 154 16.01 -9.42 -14.54
C ALA A 154 15.22 -8.15 -14.84
N TRP A 155 13.95 -8.33 -15.23
CA TRP A 155 13.14 -7.23 -15.75
C TRP A 155 12.59 -6.28 -14.67
N ASP A 156 12.39 -6.74 -13.43
CA ASP A 156 11.56 -6.00 -12.46
C ASP A 156 12.04 -6.09 -10.99
N ILE A 157 13.30 -5.72 -10.74
CA ILE A 157 13.83 -5.73 -9.35
C ILE A 157 14.45 -4.37 -8.94
N ASP A 158 14.66 -3.44 -9.88
CA ASP A 158 15.11 -2.07 -9.58
C ASP A 158 14.19 -1.00 -10.18
N GLY A 159 12.87 -1.26 -10.18
CA GLY A 159 11.87 -0.24 -10.50
C GLY A 159 11.62 0.03 -11.97
N LEU A 160 11.45 -1.00 -12.80
CA LEU A 160 11.22 -0.86 -14.25
C LEU A 160 12.23 0.11 -14.90
N THR A 161 13.52 -0.20 -14.79
CA THR A 161 14.55 0.50 -15.58
C THR A 161 14.45 0.20 -17.08
N ASP A 162 13.53 -0.70 -17.48
CA ASP A 162 13.33 -1.20 -18.85
C ASP A 162 14.61 -1.76 -19.51
N ASP A 163 15.65 -2.01 -18.71
CA ASP A 163 16.93 -2.60 -19.10
C ASP A 163 17.23 -3.81 -18.21
N PRO A 164 16.98 -5.05 -18.67
CA PRO A 164 17.27 -6.25 -17.89
C PRO A 164 18.78 -6.43 -17.68
N PHE A 165 19.63 -5.82 -18.50
CA PHE A 165 21.08 -5.94 -18.43
C PHE A 165 21.76 -4.83 -17.64
N LEU A 166 21.00 -3.94 -16.99
CA LEU A 166 21.49 -2.75 -16.29
C LEU A 166 22.76 -3.04 -15.45
N TYR A 167 22.70 -4.06 -14.60
CA TYR A 167 23.80 -4.38 -13.70
C TYR A 167 25.00 -5.01 -14.42
N CYS A 168 24.77 -5.80 -15.48
CA CYS A 168 25.85 -6.31 -16.33
C CYS A 168 26.53 -5.17 -17.10
N ARG A 169 25.76 -4.21 -17.64
CA ARG A 169 26.28 -2.99 -18.27
C ARG A 169 27.10 -2.18 -17.28
N MET A 170 26.62 -2.00 -16.05
CA MET A 170 27.33 -1.27 -15.01
C MET A 170 28.64 -1.97 -14.62
N ILE A 171 28.66 -3.29 -14.45
CA ILE A 171 29.90 -4.04 -14.22
C ILE A 171 30.89 -3.86 -15.38
N ALA A 172 30.42 -3.93 -16.62
CA ALA A 172 31.26 -3.71 -17.79
C ALA A 172 31.85 -2.29 -17.80
N HIS A 173 31.01 -1.28 -17.53
CA HIS A 173 31.41 0.12 -17.40
C HIS A 173 32.48 0.33 -16.32
N LEU A 174 32.26 -0.18 -15.11
CA LEU A 174 33.22 -0.10 -14.00
C LEU A 174 34.54 -0.83 -14.29
N LYS A 175 34.52 -1.83 -15.19
CA LYS A 175 35.73 -2.52 -15.66
C LYS A 175 36.37 -1.88 -16.89
N GLY A 176 35.84 -0.76 -17.38
CA GLY A 176 36.32 -0.10 -18.60
C GLY A 176 36.13 -0.96 -19.86
N LYS A 177 35.13 -1.84 -19.88
CA LYS A 177 34.83 -2.73 -21.02
C LYS A 177 33.51 -2.33 -21.67
N ALA A 178 33.43 -2.52 -22.99
CA ALA A 178 32.16 -2.46 -23.70
C ALA A 178 31.28 -3.65 -23.30
N PHE A 179 30.00 -3.40 -23.04
CA PHE A 179 29.02 -4.46 -22.85
C PHE A 179 28.48 -4.89 -24.22
N VAL A 180 28.53 -6.19 -24.50
CA VAL A 180 27.87 -6.80 -25.65
C VAL A 180 26.70 -7.60 -25.11
N GLU A 181 25.50 -7.26 -25.57
CA GLU A 181 24.27 -7.93 -25.15
C GLU A 181 24.30 -9.40 -25.58
N PRO A 182 24.07 -10.35 -24.67
CA PRO A 182 23.98 -11.76 -25.05
C PRO A 182 22.73 -11.99 -25.89
N ALA A 183 22.74 -13.05 -26.70
CA ALA A 183 21.50 -13.50 -27.32
C ALA A 183 20.44 -13.79 -26.24
N ASN A 184 19.17 -13.53 -26.57
CA ASN A 184 18.08 -13.86 -25.68
C ASN A 184 18.11 -15.35 -25.30
N PRO A 185 17.70 -15.72 -24.06
CA PRO A 185 17.56 -17.11 -23.68
C PRO A 185 16.59 -17.86 -24.61
N PRO A 186 16.54 -19.20 -24.63
CA PRO A 186 15.50 -19.93 -25.34
C PRO A 186 14.11 -19.45 -24.89
N LYS A 187 13.23 -19.14 -25.84
CA LYS A 187 11.92 -18.52 -25.59
C LYS A 187 11.06 -19.34 -24.60
N GLU A 188 11.14 -20.65 -24.70
CA GLU A 188 10.42 -21.63 -23.87
C GLU A 188 10.84 -21.57 -22.41
N SER A 189 12.01 -20.99 -22.12
CA SER A 189 12.54 -20.80 -20.77
C SER A 189 12.11 -19.46 -20.16
N VAL A 190 11.31 -18.66 -20.88
CA VAL A 190 10.93 -17.30 -20.51
C VAL A 190 9.41 -17.18 -20.35
N ILE A 191 8.95 -16.46 -19.33
CA ILE A 191 7.52 -16.21 -19.14
C ILE A 191 6.95 -15.42 -20.33
N PRO A 192 5.78 -15.79 -20.89
CA PRO A 192 5.24 -15.14 -22.08
C PRO A 192 5.08 -13.62 -21.99
N MET A 193 4.82 -13.10 -20.79
CA MET A 193 4.61 -11.67 -20.52
C MET A 193 5.82 -10.78 -20.79
N ILE A 194 7.02 -11.34 -20.96
CA ILE A 194 8.22 -10.56 -21.26
C ILE A 194 8.79 -10.87 -22.64
N TRP A 195 8.10 -11.71 -23.44
CA TRP A 195 8.58 -12.04 -24.78
C TRP A 195 8.67 -10.82 -25.68
N GLU A 196 7.70 -9.90 -25.59
CA GLU A 196 7.66 -8.66 -26.39
C GLU A 196 8.83 -7.76 -26.03
N LYS A 197 9.16 -7.72 -24.74
CA LYS A 197 10.17 -6.85 -24.16
C LYS A 197 11.58 -7.32 -24.49
N LEU A 198 11.73 -8.63 -24.70
CA LEU A 198 12.97 -9.24 -25.17
C LEU A 198 13.02 -9.32 -26.70
N GLY A 199 11.95 -8.99 -27.42
CA GLY A 199 11.94 -9.00 -28.89
C GLY A 199 11.99 -10.40 -29.49
N TYR A 200 11.36 -11.40 -28.87
CA TYR A 200 11.22 -12.72 -29.48
C TYR A 200 10.30 -12.62 -30.71
N GLY A 201 10.86 -12.84 -31.91
CA GLY A 201 10.20 -12.58 -33.20
C GLY A 201 9.00 -13.44 -33.60
N ASP A 202 8.34 -14.14 -32.66
CA ASP A 202 7.30 -15.14 -32.95
C ASP A 202 6.09 -14.98 -32.01
N GLY A 203 5.30 -13.91 -32.09
CA GLY A 203 4.09 -13.78 -31.24
C GLY A 203 4.15 -12.73 -30.15
N ALA A 204 5.20 -11.94 -30.09
CA ALA A 204 5.44 -11.02 -28.99
C ALA A 204 4.77 -9.65 -29.19
N GLY A 205 4.66 -9.20 -30.44
CA GLY A 205 3.91 -8.00 -30.82
C GLY A 205 4.52 -6.67 -30.32
N PRO A 206 3.98 -5.52 -30.80
CA PRO A 206 4.59 -4.22 -30.55
C PRO A 206 4.33 -3.67 -29.14
N ILE A 207 5.32 -2.96 -28.60
CA ILE A 207 5.21 -2.24 -27.32
C ILE A 207 4.72 -0.81 -27.57
N ILE A 208 3.78 -0.34 -26.76
CA ILE A 208 3.47 1.09 -26.69
C ILE A 208 4.60 1.79 -25.95
N ASP A 209 5.44 2.53 -26.65
CA ASP A 209 6.57 3.26 -26.06
C ASP A 209 6.05 4.45 -25.25
N ARG A 210 5.18 5.25 -25.86
CA ARG A 210 4.78 6.55 -25.31
C ARG A 210 3.37 6.96 -25.74
N VAL A 211 2.70 7.69 -24.87
CA VAL A 211 1.41 8.33 -25.16
C VAL A 211 1.53 9.81 -24.82
N TYR A 212 1.14 10.67 -25.76
CA TYR A 212 1.09 12.12 -25.59
C TYR A 212 -0.30 12.65 -25.93
N ARG A 213 -0.66 13.78 -25.32
CA ARG A 213 -1.92 14.49 -25.56
C ARG A 213 -1.64 15.98 -25.79
N SER A 214 -2.45 16.63 -26.63
CA SER A 214 -2.39 18.08 -26.80
C SER A 214 -3.14 18.79 -25.67
N HIS A 215 -2.48 19.78 -25.06
CA HIS A 215 -2.93 20.43 -23.82
C HIS A 215 -4.02 21.52 -23.96
N GLN A 216 -4.68 21.70 -25.11
CA GLN A 216 -5.63 22.81 -25.29
C GLN A 216 -6.81 22.44 -26.17
N ARG A 217 -7.94 22.03 -25.56
CA ARG A 217 -9.33 21.89 -26.12
C ARG A 217 -9.54 21.17 -27.48
N GLY A 218 -8.51 20.87 -28.25
CA GLY A 218 -8.53 20.17 -29.54
C GLY A 218 -8.12 18.69 -29.43
N GLY A 219 -8.07 18.16 -28.21
CA GLY A 219 -8.32 16.74 -27.93
C GLY A 219 -7.60 15.67 -28.74
N ALA A 220 -6.37 15.88 -29.21
CA ALA A 220 -5.65 14.87 -29.98
C ALA A 220 -4.77 14.00 -29.07
N MET A 221 -4.62 12.74 -29.44
CA MET A 221 -3.72 11.78 -28.81
C MET A 221 -2.70 11.27 -29.83
N TRP A 222 -1.45 11.16 -29.37
CA TRP A 222 -0.32 10.60 -30.10
C TRP A 222 0.12 9.34 -29.38
N VAL A 223 0.14 8.21 -30.08
CA VAL A 223 0.56 6.93 -29.54
C VAL A 223 1.75 6.43 -30.33
N TYR A 224 2.89 6.34 -29.66
CA TYR A 224 4.13 5.81 -30.20
C TYR A 224 4.17 4.32 -29.90
N ALA A 225 4.24 3.50 -30.95
CA ALA A 225 4.39 2.06 -30.85
C ALA A 225 5.67 1.63 -31.55
N ARG A 226 6.34 0.62 -30.98
CA ARG A 226 7.55 0.06 -31.56
C ARG A 226 7.57 -1.46 -31.46
N ASP A 227 8.10 -2.09 -32.49
CA ASP A 227 8.44 -3.51 -32.55
C ASP A 227 9.94 -3.65 -32.88
N THR A 228 10.51 -4.83 -32.68
CA THR A 228 11.92 -5.12 -33.00
C THR A 228 12.07 -5.99 -34.24
N VAL A 229 10.99 -6.63 -34.69
CA VAL A 229 11.02 -7.69 -35.72
C VAL A 229 10.10 -7.36 -36.88
N SER A 230 8.85 -6.99 -36.61
CA SER A 230 7.79 -6.85 -37.63
C SER A 230 7.21 -5.44 -37.66
N PRO A 231 6.90 -4.86 -38.85
CA PRO A 231 6.27 -3.55 -38.95
C PRO A 231 4.98 -3.45 -38.12
N VAL A 232 4.76 -2.32 -37.46
CA VAL A 232 3.51 -2.05 -36.73
C VAL A 232 2.42 -1.66 -37.71
N VAL A 233 1.25 -2.30 -37.63
CA VAL A 233 0.17 -2.13 -38.64
C VAL A 233 -1.17 -1.69 -38.07
N GLU A 234 -1.54 -2.09 -36.86
CA GLU A 234 -2.83 -1.72 -36.25
C GLU A 234 -2.63 -1.20 -34.82
N LEU A 235 -3.52 -0.30 -34.39
CA LEU A 235 -3.61 0.19 -33.01
C LEU A 235 -5.05 0.02 -32.51
N GLU A 236 -5.22 -0.62 -31.36
CA GLU A 236 -6.50 -0.72 -30.65
C GLU A 236 -6.53 0.25 -29.48
N VAL A 237 -7.63 1.01 -29.36
CA VAL A 237 -7.89 1.91 -28.24
C VAL A 237 -9.27 1.59 -27.65
N THR A 238 -9.30 1.23 -26.37
CA THR A 238 -10.54 0.96 -25.64
C THR A 238 -10.67 1.89 -24.45
N TRP A 239 -11.72 2.72 -24.46
CA TRP A 239 -12.03 3.62 -23.35
C TRP A 239 -12.68 2.85 -22.19
N ASP A 240 -12.17 3.08 -20.99
CA ASP A 240 -12.53 2.50 -19.70
C ASP A 240 -12.47 0.96 -19.60
N GLY A 241 -12.47 0.20 -20.70
CA GLY A 241 -12.33 -1.27 -20.75
C GLY A 241 -13.58 -2.02 -21.21
N ASP A 242 -13.46 -3.34 -21.38
CA ASP A 242 -14.60 -4.23 -21.67
C ASP A 242 -15.57 -4.32 -20.50
N ARG A 243 -14.99 -4.46 -19.30
CA ARG A 243 -15.69 -4.37 -18.04
C ARG A 243 -15.00 -3.34 -17.18
N TYR A 244 -15.76 -2.44 -16.56
CA TYR A 244 -15.20 -1.52 -15.58
C TYR A 244 -16.22 -1.08 -14.54
N TRP A 245 -15.68 -0.66 -13.40
CA TRP A 245 -16.33 0.19 -12.42
C TRP A 245 -15.54 1.50 -12.36
N LYS A 246 -16.22 2.64 -12.38
CA LYS A 246 -15.60 3.97 -12.29
C LYS A 246 -16.31 4.82 -11.24
N ALA A 247 -15.54 5.48 -10.38
CA ALA A 247 -16.05 6.41 -9.40
C ALA A 247 -16.83 7.54 -10.08
N ALA A 248 -17.90 8.02 -9.44
CA ALA A 248 -18.67 9.17 -9.92
C ALA A 248 -17.75 10.37 -10.20
N GLN A 249 -17.75 10.85 -11.44
CA GLN A 249 -17.01 12.04 -11.88
C GLN A 249 -17.84 13.32 -11.67
N PRO A 250 -17.24 14.51 -11.79
CA PRO A 250 -17.96 15.78 -11.66
C PRO A 250 -19.21 15.87 -12.54
N GLY A 251 -20.34 16.22 -11.92
CA GLY A 251 -21.66 16.24 -12.58
C GLY A 251 -22.40 14.89 -12.59
N GLU A 252 -21.77 13.81 -12.12
CA GLU A 252 -22.41 12.50 -11.96
C GLU A 252 -22.90 12.30 -10.52
N SER A 253 -24.12 11.78 -10.36
CA SER A 253 -24.73 11.51 -9.05
C SER A 253 -24.43 10.11 -8.50
N LYS A 254 -23.76 9.26 -9.28
CA LYS A 254 -23.46 7.87 -8.93
C LYS A 254 -22.27 7.32 -9.71
N ASP A 255 -21.67 6.27 -9.18
CA ASP A 255 -20.62 5.50 -9.86
C ASP A 255 -21.12 4.94 -11.20
N THR A 256 -20.22 4.84 -12.17
CA THR A 256 -20.51 4.41 -13.54
C THR A 256 -19.78 3.11 -13.91
N GLY A 257 -20.12 2.56 -15.08
CA GLY A 257 -19.59 1.30 -15.58
C GLY A 257 -20.57 0.14 -15.53
N ASN A 258 -20.08 -1.04 -15.89
CA ASN A 258 -20.86 -2.27 -16.07
C ASN A 258 -20.46 -3.40 -15.09
N ILE A 259 -19.57 -3.11 -14.13
CA ILE A 259 -19.24 -3.95 -12.98
C ILE A 259 -19.87 -3.33 -11.73
N LYS A 260 -20.30 -4.16 -10.76
CA LYS A 260 -20.86 -3.69 -9.49
C LYS A 260 -20.04 -4.15 -8.30
N ILE A 261 -19.93 -3.32 -7.28
CA ILE A 261 -19.47 -3.77 -5.98
C ILE A 261 -20.56 -4.62 -5.31
N THR A 262 -20.19 -5.77 -4.77
CA THR A 262 -21.10 -6.73 -4.11
C THR A 262 -20.79 -6.94 -2.63
N GLU A 263 -19.54 -6.73 -2.22
CA GLU A 263 -19.10 -6.80 -0.83
C GLU A 263 -18.06 -5.71 -0.54
N GLY A 264 -18.04 -5.22 0.69
CA GLY A 264 -17.14 -4.16 1.13
C GLY A 264 -17.69 -2.76 0.84
N ASP A 265 -17.31 -1.81 1.67
CA ASP A 265 -17.77 -0.43 1.58
C ASP A 265 -16.76 0.41 0.80
N LEU A 266 -17.30 1.37 0.05
CA LEU A 266 -16.55 2.46 -0.53
C LEU A 266 -16.85 3.73 0.25
N GLY A 267 -15.80 4.43 0.64
CA GLY A 267 -15.89 5.77 1.16
C GLY A 267 -16.47 6.74 0.13
N PRO A 268 -16.78 7.95 0.53
CA PRO A 268 -17.29 9.02 -0.33
C PRO A 268 -16.34 9.34 -1.50
N SER A 269 -16.87 10.00 -2.53
CA SER A 269 -16.08 10.42 -3.70
C SER A 269 -15.34 11.72 -3.39
N TYR A 270 -14.02 11.70 -3.56
CA TYR A 270 -13.11 12.82 -3.33
C TYR A 270 -12.59 13.38 -4.64
N ALA A 271 -12.60 14.71 -4.78
CA ALA A 271 -11.90 15.39 -5.86
C ALA A 271 -10.39 15.19 -5.73
N VAL A 272 -9.75 14.83 -6.84
CA VAL A 272 -8.31 14.68 -6.95
C VAL A 272 -7.74 15.95 -7.59
N LYS A 273 -6.66 16.47 -7.02
CA LYS A 273 -5.91 17.61 -7.54
C LYS A 273 -4.60 17.10 -8.14
N GLY A 274 -4.19 17.70 -9.26
CA GLY A 274 -2.87 17.40 -9.85
C GLY A 274 -1.74 17.80 -8.92
N ILE A 275 -0.52 17.31 -9.17
CA ILE A 275 0.67 17.60 -8.33
C ILE A 275 0.96 19.11 -8.25
N MET A 276 0.61 19.88 -9.28
CA MET A 276 0.78 21.33 -9.31
C MET A 276 -0.37 22.12 -8.63
N GLY A 277 -1.37 21.45 -8.05
CA GLY A 277 -2.32 22.03 -7.09
C GLY A 277 -3.46 22.89 -7.64
N ASP A 278 -3.34 23.42 -8.87
CA ASP A 278 -4.24 24.46 -9.36
C ASP A 278 -5.50 23.96 -10.10
N PHE A 279 -5.55 22.67 -10.51
CA PHE A 279 -6.67 22.10 -11.25
C PHE A 279 -7.18 20.79 -10.64
N GLN A 280 -8.50 20.65 -10.61
CA GLN A 280 -9.17 19.36 -10.37
C GLN A 280 -9.11 18.53 -11.65
N ILE A 281 -8.87 17.23 -11.47
CA ILE A 281 -8.49 16.29 -12.54
C ILE A 281 -9.33 15.01 -12.50
N GLY A 282 -10.46 15.04 -11.79
CA GLY A 282 -11.38 13.92 -11.60
C GLY A 282 -11.58 13.54 -10.13
N CYS A 283 -12.33 12.45 -9.92
CA CYS A 283 -12.72 11.98 -8.58
C CYS A 283 -12.37 10.51 -8.34
N ALA A 284 -12.21 10.13 -7.07
CA ALA A 284 -11.93 8.75 -6.63
C ALA A 284 -12.61 8.44 -5.29
N ARG A 285 -12.95 7.16 -5.05
CA ARG A 285 -13.54 6.70 -3.78
C ARG A 285 -12.52 5.97 -2.92
N GLU A 286 -12.50 6.23 -1.62
CA GLU A 286 -11.62 5.52 -0.70
C GLU A 286 -12.08 4.06 -0.49
N LEU A 287 -11.15 3.10 -0.55
CA LEU A 287 -11.39 1.72 -0.16
C LEU A 287 -11.36 1.63 1.37
N THR A 288 -12.51 1.54 2.04
CA THR A 288 -12.59 1.67 3.51
C THR A 288 -12.49 0.33 4.24
N SER A 289 -13.02 -0.73 3.63
CA SER A 289 -12.87 -2.12 4.09
C SER A 289 -11.50 -2.70 3.71
N THR A 290 -11.12 -3.79 4.39
CA THR A 290 -9.87 -4.53 4.10
C THR A 290 -9.84 -5.07 2.67
N SER A 291 -10.99 -5.49 2.16
CA SER A 291 -11.18 -5.85 0.76
C SER A 291 -12.58 -5.46 0.26
N GLN A 292 -12.69 -5.33 -1.07
CA GLN A 292 -13.93 -5.04 -1.79
C GLN A 292 -14.10 -6.06 -2.92
N ARG A 293 -15.30 -6.61 -3.07
CA ARG A 293 -15.60 -7.58 -4.12
C ARG A 293 -16.41 -6.90 -5.23
N PHE A 294 -15.97 -7.10 -6.46
CA PHE A 294 -16.57 -6.56 -7.67
C PHE A 294 -17.07 -7.72 -8.54
N ASP A 295 -18.34 -7.69 -8.93
CA ASP A 295 -18.98 -8.64 -9.84
C ASP A 295 -18.93 -8.12 -11.28
N LEU A 296 -18.21 -8.85 -12.14
CA LEU A 296 -18.02 -8.59 -13.56
C LEU A 296 -19.28 -8.88 -14.40
N GLY A 297 -20.27 -9.56 -13.81
CA GLY A 297 -21.53 -9.94 -14.42
C GLY A 297 -21.49 -11.29 -15.12
N SER A 298 -22.67 -11.78 -15.52
CA SER A 298 -22.87 -13.13 -16.08
C SER A 298 -22.10 -13.42 -17.39
N THR A 299 -21.75 -12.37 -18.13
CA THR A 299 -21.01 -12.45 -19.40
C THR A 299 -19.50 -12.20 -19.23
N ALA A 300 -18.96 -12.28 -18.01
CA ALA A 300 -17.52 -12.15 -17.75
C ALA A 300 -16.67 -13.23 -18.42
N HIS A 301 -17.23 -14.44 -18.62
CA HIS A 301 -16.56 -15.54 -19.32
C HIS A 301 -16.18 -15.22 -20.77
N GLU A 302 -16.82 -14.22 -21.41
CA GLU A 302 -16.48 -13.76 -22.76
C GLU A 302 -15.13 -13.01 -22.83
N LEU A 303 -14.56 -12.63 -21.68
CA LEU A 303 -13.26 -11.97 -21.60
C LEU A 303 -12.09 -12.94 -21.83
N GLY A 304 -12.36 -14.25 -21.81
CA GLY A 304 -11.37 -15.31 -21.84
C GLY A 304 -10.77 -15.62 -20.47
N ASP A 305 -9.88 -16.60 -20.44
CA ASP A 305 -9.37 -17.18 -19.18
C ASP A 305 -8.19 -16.37 -18.58
N GLN A 306 -7.60 -15.44 -19.34
CA GLN A 306 -6.50 -14.57 -18.89
C GLN A 306 -6.67 -13.13 -19.42
N PRO A 307 -7.73 -12.41 -18.98
CA PRO A 307 -7.91 -11.03 -19.39
C PRO A 307 -6.89 -10.11 -18.71
N TRP A 308 -6.70 -8.93 -19.27
CA TRP A 308 -5.89 -7.88 -18.62
C TRP A 308 -6.73 -7.17 -17.58
N ILE A 309 -6.19 -6.99 -16.37
CA ILE A 309 -6.86 -6.32 -15.26
C ILE A 309 -6.04 -5.12 -14.85
N ALA A 310 -6.67 -3.96 -14.76
CA ALA A 310 -6.04 -2.72 -14.32
C ALA A 310 -6.85 -1.99 -13.27
N ALA A 311 -6.16 -1.15 -12.52
CA ALA A 311 -6.78 -0.19 -11.63
C ALA A 311 -6.13 1.18 -11.82
N GLY A 312 -6.96 2.22 -11.74
CA GLY A 312 -6.54 3.61 -11.65
C GLY A 312 -6.92 4.16 -10.28
N TRP A 313 -5.99 4.79 -9.57
CA TRP A 313 -6.22 5.37 -8.25
C TRP A 313 -5.48 6.69 -8.08
N ALA A 314 -5.94 7.53 -7.15
CA ALA A 314 -5.34 8.83 -6.90
C ALA A 314 -3.90 8.67 -6.39
N PHE A 315 -2.97 9.47 -6.94
CA PHE A 315 -1.59 9.51 -6.49
C PHE A 315 -1.52 10.00 -5.03
N GLU A 316 -0.79 9.26 -4.19
CA GLU A 316 -0.54 9.64 -2.80
C GLU A 316 0.94 10.04 -2.61
N PRO A 317 1.27 11.34 -2.50
CA PRO A 317 2.66 11.80 -2.40
C PRO A 317 3.39 11.27 -1.15
N THR A 318 2.67 10.98 -0.08
CA THR A 318 3.21 10.43 1.18
C THR A 318 3.52 8.93 1.07
N SER A 319 2.94 8.25 0.08
CA SER A 319 3.14 6.81 -0.16
C SER A 319 3.12 6.51 -1.67
N PRO A 320 4.08 7.06 -2.44
CA PRO A 320 4.03 7.06 -3.90
C PRO A 320 4.20 5.66 -4.53
N LEU A 321 4.64 4.68 -3.73
CA LEU A 321 4.86 3.29 -4.15
C LEU A 321 3.79 2.33 -3.63
N ALA A 322 2.80 2.83 -2.90
CA ALA A 322 1.71 1.97 -2.44
C ALA A 322 0.86 1.54 -3.64
N GLY A 323 0.66 0.23 -3.74
CA GLY A 323 -0.15 -0.39 -4.77
C GLY A 323 -1.42 -1.03 -4.24
N LEU A 324 -2.15 -1.63 -5.16
CA LEU A 324 -3.31 -2.47 -4.90
C LEU A 324 -2.96 -3.94 -5.13
N LYS A 325 -3.80 -4.84 -4.62
CA LYS A 325 -3.79 -6.25 -5.04
C LYS A 325 -5.16 -6.61 -5.55
N VAL A 326 -5.21 -7.36 -6.65
CA VAL A 326 -6.44 -8.00 -7.12
C VAL A 326 -6.31 -9.49 -6.90
N LEU A 327 -7.34 -10.10 -6.31
CA LEU A 327 -7.48 -11.53 -6.19
C LEU A 327 -8.59 -11.99 -7.13
N ALA A 328 -8.31 -13.07 -7.85
CA ALA A 328 -9.26 -13.73 -8.74
C ALA A 328 -9.16 -15.23 -8.50
N ARG A 329 -10.30 -15.92 -8.54
CA ARG A 329 -10.31 -17.38 -8.41
C ARG A 329 -9.57 -18.01 -9.59
N SER A 330 -8.68 -18.95 -9.32
CA SER A 330 -8.01 -19.72 -10.37
C SER A 330 -8.86 -20.92 -10.78
N VAL A 331 -8.79 -21.29 -12.06
CA VAL A 331 -9.37 -22.55 -12.56
C VAL A 331 -8.75 -23.77 -11.84
N ASN A 332 -7.43 -23.72 -11.61
CA ASN A 332 -6.69 -24.82 -10.99
C ASN A 332 -6.29 -24.47 -9.56
N GLN A 333 -6.32 -25.46 -8.68
CA GLN A 333 -5.71 -25.35 -7.36
C GLN A 333 -4.20 -25.08 -7.47
N ILE A 334 -3.70 -24.13 -6.69
CA ILE A 334 -2.30 -23.72 -6.68
C ILE A 334 -1.65 -24.36 -5.45
N ALA A 335 -0.81 -25.36 -5.67
CA ALA A 335 0.04 -25.90 -4.61
C ALA A 335 1.10 -24.85 -4.23
N LEU A 336 1.16 -24.51 -2.95
CA LEU A 336 2.19 -23.63 -2.40
C LEU A 336 3.42 -24.46 -2.05
N SER A 337 4.59 -23.92 -2.39
CA SER A 337 5.86 -24.43 -1.89
C SER A 337 5.98 -24.22 -0.39
N GLU A 338 5.39 -23.16 0.16
CA GLU A 338 5.36 -22.87 1.60
C GLU A 338 4.01 -22.25 2.05
N PRO A 339 3.37 -22.79 3.12
CA PRO A 339 3.70 -24.06 3.76
C PRO A 339 3.51 -25.21 2.77
N MET A 340 4.51 -26.08 2.64
CA MET A 340 4.53 -27.15 1.65
C MET A 340 3.27 -28.02 1.75
N GLY A 341 2.55 -28.17 0.63
CA GLY A 341 1.28 -28.91 0.57
C GLY A 341 0.03 -28.07 0.86
N SER A 342 0.19 -26.79 1.21
CA SER A 342 -0.95 -25.87 1.30
C SER A 342 -1.49 -25.57 -0.10
N ILE A 343 -2.80 -25.42 -0.21
CA ILE A 343 -3.48 -25.15 -1.47
C ILE A 343 -4.07 -23.75 -1.43
N ARG A 344 -3.85 -23.00 -2.49
CA ARG A 344 -4.51 -21.72 -2.73
C ARG A 344 -5.44 -21.83 -3.93
N THR A 345 -6.62 -21.23 -3.81
CA THR A 345 -7.65 -21.22 -4.87
C THR A 345 -7.70 -19.91 -5.65
N HIS A 346 -6.92 -18.91 -5.25
CA HIS A 346 -6.92 -17.57 -5.84
C HIS A 346 -5.53 -17.20 -6.35
N VAL A 347 -5.49 -16.56 -7.52
CA VAL A 347 -4.34 -15.85 -8.05
C VAL A 347 -4.26 -14.48 -7.38
N THR A 348 -3.06 -13.96 -7.11
CA THR A 348 -2.87 -12.57 -6.69
C THR A 348 -2.12 -11.80 -7.74
N LEU A 349 -2.68 -10.66 -8.11
CA LEU A 349 -2.14 -9.73 -9.08
C LEU A 349 -1.71 -8.47 -8.30
N PRO A 350 -0.40 -8.28 -8.06
CA PRO A 350 0.07 -7.04 -7.48
C PRO A 350 0.01 -5.93 -8.54
N LEU A 351 -0.70 -4.85 -8.23
CA LEU A 351 -0.74 -3.63 -9.03
C LEU A 351 0.08 -2.57 -8.29
N LYS A 352 1.40 -2.54 -8.53
CA LYS A 352 2.32 -1.66 -7.80
C LYS A 352 3.04 -0.70 -8.75
N PRO A 353 3.18 0.59 -8.37
CA PRO A 353 4.03 1.54 -9.10
C PRO A 353 5.52 1.18 -9.03
N ALA A 354 6.23 1.42 -10.14
CA ALA A 354 7.66 1.15 -10.24
C ALA A 354 8.53 2.37 -9.88
N ASN A 355 9.74 2.10 -9.37
CA ASN A 355 10.76 3.10 -9.07
C ASN A 355 11.51 3.56 -10.33
N LYS A 356 10.96 4.43 -11.18
CA LYS A 356 11.81 5.13 -12.17
C LYS A 356 12.58 6.26 -11.47
N PRO A 357 13.93 6.22 -11.36
CA PRO A 357 14.67 7.11 -10.44
C PRO A 357 14.83 8.57 -10.85
N ARG A 358 14.21 9.04 -11.95
CA ARG A 358 14.39 10.42 -12.42
C ARG A 358 13.16 11.19 -12.89
N GLU A 359 11.98 10.61 -13.00
CA GLU A 359 10.85 11.34 -13.59
C GLU A 359 9.58 11.02 -12.81
N ILE A 360 8.94 12.07 -12.27
CA ILE A 360 7.51 12.01 -11.97
C ILE A 360 6.88 11.66 -13.32
N SER A 361 6.35 10.45 -13.46
CA SER A 361 5.74 10.03 -14.72
C SER A 361 4.60 10.99 -15.07
N VAL A 362 4.24 11.08 -16.35
CA VAL A 362 3.15 11.97 -16.78
C VAL A 362 1.86 11.65 -16.01
N GLU A 363 1.60 10.38 -15.75
CA GLU A 363 0.44 9.92 -14.96
C GLU A 363 0.49 10.44 -13.52
N ALA A 364 1.66 10.37 -12.86
CA ALA A 364 1.83 10.91 -11.53
C ALA A 364 1.70 12.44 -11.53
N TRP A 365 2.25 13.14 -12.52
CA TRP A 365 2.11 14.59 -12.69
C TRP A 365 0.63 15.00 -12.80
N GLU A 366 -0.12 14.20 -13.54
CA GLU A 366 -1.56 14.23 -13.68
C GLU A 366 -2.33 13.74 -12.45
N GLY A 367 -1.68 13.49 -11.30
CA GLY A 367 -2.30 13.12 -10.03
C GLY A 367 -2.89 11.70 -9.97
N TRP A 368 -2.59 10.85 -10.95
CA TRP A 368 -3.13 9.50 -11.07
C TRP A 368 -2.03 8.43 -11.06
N GLN A 369 -2.37 7.24 -10.57
CA GLN A 369 -1.57 6.03 -10.72
C GLN A 369 -2.41 4.98 -11.43
N SER A 370 -1.92 4.51 -12.57
CA SER A 370 -2.55 3.42 -13.33
C SER A 370 -1.58 2.25 -13.44
N MET A 371 -2.04 1.06 -13.05
CA MET A 371 -1.26 -0.17 -13.14
C MET A 371 -2.14 -1.30 -13.65
N LEU A 372 -1.53 -2.22 -14.39
CA LEU A 372 -2.18 -3.37 -14.99
C LEU A 372 -1.38 -4.64 -14.73
N ALA A 373 -2.07 -5.77 -14.73
CA ALA A 373 -1.49 -7.09 -14.66
C ALA A 373 -2.33 -8.06 -15.48
N MET A 374 -1.68 -9.07 -16.06
CA MET A 374 -2.35 -10.25 -16.58
C MET A 374 -2.24 -11.38 -15.56
N PRO A 375 -3.29 -12.19 -15.35
CA PRO A 375 -3.20 -13.38 -14.53
C PRO A 375 -2.12 -14.35 -15.02
N PRO A 376 -1.13 -14.73 -14.19
CA PRO A 376 -0.13 -15.72 -14.56
C PRO A 376 -0.71 -17.12 -14.77
N ARG A 377 -1.98 -17.34 -14.41
CA ARG A 377 -2.74 -18.58 -14.59
C ARG A 377 -4.18 -18.24 -14.96
N ALA A 378 -4.86 -19.18 -15.63
CA ALA A 378 -6.27 -19.07 -15.95
C ALA A 378 -7.12 -18.76 -14.70
N ILE A 379 -8.02 -17.78 -14.83
CA ILE A 379 -8.98 -17.38 -13.81
C ILE A 379 -10.39 -17.91 -14.15
N ASP A 380 -11.14 -18.31 -13.14
CA ASP A 380 -12.43 -19.00 -13.29
C ASP A 380 -13.60 -18.01 -13.35
N LEU A 381 -13.64 -17.17 -14.39
CA LEU A 381 -14.72 -16.20 -14.60
C LEU A 381 -16.06 -16.85 -14.98
N LYS A 382 -16.06 -18.16 -15.27
CA LYS A 382 -17.27 -18.90 -15.59
C LYS A 382 -18.05 -19.26 -14.33
N ASN A 383 -17.37 -19.75 -13.30
CA ASN A 383 -18.02 -20.15 -12.05
C ASN A 383 -17.95 -19.06 -10.97
N ASP A 384 -16.99 -18.15 -11.06
CA ASP A 384 -16.80 -17.05 -10.11
C ASP A 384 -16.40 -15.76 -10.86
N PRO A 385 -17.38 -14.99 -11.35
CA PRO A 385 -17.14 -13.77 -12.12
C PRO A 385 -16.75 -12.58 -11.22
N THR A 386 -16.06 -12.81 -10.10
CA THR A 386 -15.72 -11.76 -9.14
C THR A 386 -14.22 -11.46 -9.08
N LEU A 387 -13.91 -10.19 -8.85
CA LEU A 387 -12.58 -9.71 -8.50
C LEU A 387 -12.60 -9.12 -7.10
N GLU A 388 -11.67 -9.51 -6.25
CA GLU A 388 -11.50 -8.93 -4.92
C GLU A 388 -10.30 -7.96 -4.94
N ILE A 389 -10.54 -6.71 -4.58
CA ILE A 389 -9.48 -5.71 -4.40
C ILE A 389 -9.08 -5.66 -2.94
N VAL A 390 -7.78 -5.72 -2.66
CA VAL A 390 -7.18 -5.48 -1.34
C VAL A 390 -6.33 -4.22 -1.42
N GLY A 391 -6.78 -3.17 -0.71
CA GLY A 391 -6.24 -1.84 -0.90
C GLY A 391 -6.69 -0.78 0.09
N ARG A 392 -7.03 -1.16 1.32
CA ARG A 392 -7.58 -0.23 2.32
C ARG A 392 -6.82 1.10 2.38
N GLY A 393 -7.55 2.21 2.37
CA GLY A 393 -7.05 3.58 2.38
C GLY A 393 -6.59 4.11 1.02
N ARG A 394 -6.57 3.29 -0.04
CA ARG A 394 -6.33 3.76 -1.42
C ARG A 394 -7.60 4.42 -1.95
N ARG A 395 -7.45 5.45 -2.78
CA ARG A 395 -8.57 6.16 -3.43
C ARG A 395 -8.72 5.68 -4.87
N LEU A 396 -9.59 4.70 -5.10
CA LEU A 396 -9.84 4.06 -6.38
C LEU A 396 -10.70 4.95 -7.29
N ALA A 397 -10.21 5.25 -8.50
CA ALA A 397 -10.99 5.91 -9.54
C ALA A 397 -11.61 4.91 -10.51
N THR A 398 -10.90 3.84 -10.85
CA THR A 398 -11.43 2.79 -11.74
C THR A 398 -10.85 1.42 -11.42
N LEU A 399 -11.67 0.39 -11.57
CA LEU A 399 -11.26 -0.99 -11.79
C LEU A 399 -11.69 -1.36 -13.19
N SER A 400 -10.77 -1.87 -14.00
CA SER A 400 -11.01 -2.13 -15.42
C SER A 400 -10.45 -3.48 -15.86
N VAL A 401 -11.16 -4.13 -16.78
CA VAL A 401 -10.78 -5.41 -17.38
C VAL A 401 -10.91 -5.29 -18.90
N LEU A 402 -9.88 -5.73 -19.60
CA LEU A 402 -9.78 -5.76 -21.05
C LEU A 402 -9.66 -7.21 -21.54
N GLY A 403 -10.48 -7.56 -22.51
CA GLY A 403 -10.49 -8.87 -23.17
C GLY A 403 -9.72 -8.88 -24.50
N GLN A 404 -10.16 -9.76 -25.39
CA GLN A 404 -9.55 -9.94 -26.72
C GLN A 404 -9.78 -8.73 -27.64
N PRO A 405 -8.87 -8.50 -28.62
CA PRO A 405 -8.98 -7.38 -29.56
C PRO A 405 -10.26 -7.42 -30.38
N ARG A 406 -10.80 -6.25 -30.73
CA ARG A 406 -11.97 -6.14 -31.63
C ARG A 406 -11.77 -5.08 -32.69
N GLU A 407 -12.05 -5.41 -33.94
CA GLU A 407 -11.88 -4.49 -35.09
C GLU A 407 -12.61 -3.15 -34.91
N SER A 408 -13.75 -3.15 -34.22
CA SER A 408 -14.52 -1.93 -33.93
C SER A 408 -13.81 -0.92 -33.02
N ARG A 409 -12.66 -1.28 -32.43
CA ARG A 409 -11.83 -0.44 -31.56
C ARG A 409 -10.55 0.04 -32.23
N PHE A 410 -10.34 -0.31 -33.50
CA PHE A 410 -9.12 0.02 -34.19
C PHE A 410 -9.12 1.48 -34.63
N VAL A 411 -7.98 2.14 -34.43
CA VAL A 411 -7.73 3.48 -34.94
C VAL A 411 -7.60 3.39 -36.45
N THR A 412 -8.44 4.14 -37.17
CA THR A 412 -8.51 4.09 -38.64
C THR A 412 -7.51 5.01 -39.32
N GLN A 413 -6.93 5.95 -38.58
CA GLN A 413 -5.92 6.87 -39.08
C GLN A 413 -4.62 6.12 -39.41
N THR A 414 -4.07 6.40 -40.59
CA THR A 414 -2.75 5.89 -40.97
C THR A 414 -1.68 6.46 -40.04
N PRO A 415 -0.80 5.61 -39.48
CA PRO A 415 0.26 6.11 -38.62
C PRO A 415 1.37 6.81 -39.41
N GLU A 416 2.07 7.72 -38.76
CA GLU A 416 3.35 8.24 -39.23
C GLU A 416 4.43 7.17 -38.99
N ILE A 417 5.16 6.79 -40.04
CA ILE A 417 6.27 5.84 -39.97
C ILE A 417 7.54 6.59 -39.57
N LEU A 418 8.19 6.16 -38.48
CA LEU A 418 9.34 6.85 -37.87
C LEU A 418 10.69 6.20 -38.21
N ASP A 419 10.69 5.02 -38.84
CA ASP A 419 11.88 4.36 -39.35
C ASP A 419 11.64 3.70 -40.71
N GLU A 420 12.71 3.36 -41.43
CA GLU A 420 12.65 2.81 -42.79
C GLU A 420 11.88 1.48 -42.89
N LYS A 421 11.73 0.76 -41.77
CA LYS A 421 11.13 -0.58 -41.72
C LYS A 421 9.70 -0.57 -41.18
N GLY A 422 9.16 0.57 -40.76
CA GLY A 422 7.87 0.65 -40.09
C GLY A 422 7.85 -0.03 -38.72
N LEU A 423 9.01 -0.28 -38.12
CA LEU A 423 9.11 -0.89 -36.80
C LEU A 423 8.70 0.08 -35.70
N SER A 424 8.88 1.38 -35.92
CA SER A 424 8.49 2.47 -35.04
C SER A 424 7.49 3.37 -35.75
N VAL A 425 6.35 3.60 -35.11
CA VAL A 425 5.26 4.39 -35.71
C VAL A 425 4.61 5.31 -34.67
N CYS A 426 3.99 6.39 -35.13
CA CYS A 426 3.16 7.27 -34.33
C CYS A 426 1.74 7.37 -34.90
N TYR A 427 0.75 6.90 -34.14
CA TYR A 427 -0.66 7.12 -34.47
C TYR A 427 -1.11 8.45 -33.89
N ARG A 428 -1.71 9.30 -34.73
CA ARG A 428 -2.33 10.56 -34.31
C ARG A 428 -3.82 10.53 -34.62
N PHE A 429 -4.64 10.69 -33.59
CA PHE A 429 -6.10 10.71 -33.75
C PHE A 429 -6.76 11.62 -32.72
N GLU A 430 -7.97 12.05 -33.03
CA GLU A 430 -8.80 12.84 -32.12
C GLU A 430 -9.51 11.91 -31.13
N MET A 431 -9.50 12.32 -29.86
CA MET A 431 -10.28 11.62 -28.83
C MET A 431 -11.77 11.85 -29.09
N PRO A 432 -12.64 10.87 -28.75
CA PRO A 432 -14.09 11.03 -28.97
C PRO A 432 -14.65 12.23 -28.22
N ASP A 433 -15.59 12.96 -28.83
CA ASP A 433 -16.27 14.11 -28.22
C ASP A 433 -16.82 13.79 -26.84
N LYS A 434 -17.40 12.60 -26.65
CA LYS A 434 -17.89 12.14 -25.34
C LYS A 434 -16.82 12.21 -24.25
N ILE A 435 -15.56 11.89 -24.56
CA ILE A 435 -14.45 11.94 -23.59
C ILE A 435 -14.02 13.39 -23.36
N LEU A 436 -14.01 14.22 -24.41
CA LEU A 436 -13.64 15.63 -24.35
C LEU A 436 -14.68 16.50 -23.64
N ASP A 437 -15.95 16.16 -23.75
CA ASP A 437 -17.08 16.91 -23.19
C ASP A 437 -17.44 16.45 -21.78
N THR A 438 -16.97 15.28 -21.35
CA THR A 438 -17.23 14.76 -20.00
C THR A 438 -16.10 15.19 -19.06
N PRO A 439 -16.41 15.99 -18.03
CA PRO A 439 -15.44 16.35 -16.99
C PRO A 439 -14.93 15.12 -16.22
N GLY A 440 -13.78 15.27 -15.56
CA GLY A 440 -13.17 14.24 -14.72
C GLY A 440 -12.10 13.40 -15.42
N VAL A 441 -11.78 12.24 -14.83
CA VAL A 441 -10.78 11.31 -15.38
C VAL A 441 -11.42 10.20 -16.20
N HIS A 442 -10.84 9.96 -17.37
CA HIS A 442 -11.12 8.79 -18.20
C HIS A 442 -9.88 7.91 -18.27
N PHE A 443 -10.05 6.65 -18.66
CA PHE A 443 -8.91 5.76 -18.83
C PHE A 443 -8.92 5.11 -20.20
N ALA A 444 -7.75 4.89 -20.79
CA ALA A 444 -7.61 4.26 -22.09
C ALA A 444 -6.70 3.03 -22.00
N TRP A 445 -7.22 1.90 -22.50
CA TRP A 445 -6.41 0.74 -22.85
C TRP A 445 -5.90 0.90 -24.28
N ILE A 446 -4.61 0.67 -24.47
CA ILE A 446 -3.94 0.89 -25.75
C ILE A 446 -3.00 -0.29 -26.01
N ARG A 447 -3.15 -0.99 -27.14
CA ARG A 447 -2.18 -1.98 -27.63
C ARG A 447 -2.06 -1.92 -29.15
N ALA A 448 -0.93 -2.36 -29.66
CA ALA A 448 -0.66 -2.39 -31.09
C ALA A 448 -0.47 -3.83 -31.58
N LYS A 449 -0.54 -3.99 -32.90
CA LYS A 449 -0.35 -5.25 -33.60
C LYS A 449 0.67 -5.08 -34.72
N ASP A 450 1.49 -6.10 -34.91
CA ASP A 450 2.47 -6.16 -35.98
C ASP A 450 1.90 -6.78 -37.27
N SER A 451 2.64 -6.69 -38.36
CA SER A 451 2.26 -7.27 -39.66
C SER A 451 2.21 -8.79 -39.66
N ALA A 452 2.78 -9.45 -38.65
CA ALA A 452 2.72 -10.90 -38.47
C ALA A 452 1.45 -11.34 -37.72
N GLY A 453 0.64 -10.40 -37.24
CA GLY A 453 -0.62 -10.67 -36.55
C GLY A 453 -0.52 -10.71 -35.03
N ASN A 454 0.64 -10.37 -34.47
CA ASN A 454 0.92 -10.48 -33.05
C ASN A 454 0.51 -9.19 -32.32
N TRP A 455 -0.27 -9.34 -31.26
CA TRP A 455 -0.66 -8.23 -30.38
C TRP A 455 0.31 -8.10 -29.23
N GLY A 456 0.79 -6.88 -28.99
CA GLY A 456 1.55 -6.60 -27.78
C GLY A 456 0.67 -6.39 -26.55
N SER A 457 1.31 -6.36 -25.39
CA SER A 457 0.68 -6.08 -24.10
C SER A 457 0.13 -4.66 -24.08
N PRO A 458 -1.07 -4.46 -23.53
CA PRO A 458 -1.68 -3.16 -23.50
C PRO A 458 -1.07 -2.27 -22.43
N LYS A 459 -1.09 -0.96 -22.67
CA LYS A 459 -0.93 0.08 -21.65
C LYS A 459 -2.29 0.53 -21.13
N PHE A 460 -2.33 0.95 -19.87
CA PHE A 460 -3.49 1.55 -19.23
C PHE A 460 -3.13 2.94 -18.73
N VAL A 461 -3.71 3.97 -19.37
CA VAL A 461 -3.31 5.37 -19.20
C VAL A 461 -4.48 6.20 -18.67
N ALA A 462 -4.22 7.07 -17.71
CA ALA A 462 -5.17 8.06 -17.23
C ALA A 462 -5.24 9.23 -18.22
N ILE A 463 -6.46 9.72 -18.47
CA ILE A 463 -6.75 10.83 -19.38
C ILE A 463 -7.63 11.82 -18.60
N PRO A 464 -7.04 12.68 -17.74
CA PRO A 464 -7.78 13.66 -16.97
C PRO A 464 -8.25 14.80 -17.87
N ASN A 465 -9.51 15.17 -17.81
CA ASN A 465 -10.02 16.36 -18.46
C ASN A 465 -9.95 17.53 -17.49
N PHE A 466 -9.04 18.48 -17.75
CA PHE A 466 -8.77 19.58 -16.83
C PHE A 466 -10.00 20.46 -16.64
N GLU A 467 -10.37 20.65 -15.39
CA GLU A 467 -11.52 21.43 -14.99
C GLU A 467 -11.08 22.78 -14.40
N SER A 468 -11.81 23.86 -14.71
CA SER A 468 -11.76 25.07 -13.88
C SER A 468 -12.10 24.69 -12.44
N ALA A 469 -11.40 25.21 -11.44
CA ALA A 469 -11.67 24.88 -10.02
C ALA A 469 -13.18 24.93 -9.71
N TRP A 470 -13.79 23.80 -9.33
CA TRP A 470 -15.20 23.73 -8.95
C TRP A 470 -15.28 23.98 -7.43
N PRO A 471 -15.83 25.12 -6.96
CA PRO A 471 -16.00 25.38 -5.53
C PRO A 471 -16.96 24.36 -4.88
N GLU A 472 -17.85 23.79 -5.69
CA GLU A 472 -18.88 22.82 -5.29
C GLU A 472 -18.28 21.45 -4.91
N LEU A 473 -17.06 21.15 -5.36
CA LEU A 473 -16.34 19.89 -5.10
C LEU A 473 -15.28 20.01 -3.99
N GLU A 474 -15.22 21.13 -3.26
CA GLU A 474 -14.53 21.19 -1.97
C GLU A 474 -15.23 20.36 -0.89
N LYS A 475 -16.45 19.89 -1.17
CA LYS A 475 -17.22 18.97 -0.34
C LYS A 475 -17.50 17.66 -1.09
N PRO A 476 -17.60 16.52 -0.39
CA PRO A 476 -17.77 15.20 -1.00
C PRO A 476 -19.06 15.10 -1.81
N VAL A 477 -19.01 14.41 -2.96
CA VAL A 477 -20.15 14.27 -3.90
C VAL A 477 -21.17 13.22 -3.45
N VAL A 478 -20.89 12.46 -2.39
CA VAL A 478 -21.83 11.46 -1.86
C VAL A 478 -22.45 12.00 -0.58
N GLU A 479 -23.79 12.06 -0.55
CA GLU A 479 -24.57 12.38 0.65
C GLU A 479 -24.09 11.51 1.81
N VAL A 480 -23.65 12.15 2.89
CA VAL A 480 -23.58 11.51 4.21
C VAL A 480 -25.00 11.01 4.47
N GLU A 481 -25.19 9.70 4.62
CA GLU A 481 -26.48 9.18 5.10
C GLU A 481 -26.79 9.93 6.40
N SER A 482 -27.80 10.80 6.35
CA SER A 482 -28.19 11.56 7.52
C SER A 482 -28.57 10.56 8.61
N LEU A 483 -28.10 10.79 9.84
CA LEU A 483 -28.47 9.94 10.97
C LEU A 483 -30.00 9.82 11.01
N VAL A 484 -30.53 8.61 10.74
CA VAL A 484 -31.96 8.34 10.83
C VAL A 484 -32.33 8.31 12.31
N ALA A 485 -32.60 9.49 12.85
CA ALA A 485 -32.96 9.66 14.25
C ALA A 485 -34.30 8.97 14.53
N PRO A 486 -34.38 8.06 15.51
CA PRO A 486 -35.66 7.57 16.01
C PRO A 486 -36.51 8.75 16.49
N ALA A 487 -37.82 8.73 16.20
CA ALA A 487 -38.73 9.84 16.53
C ALA A 487 -38.83 10.14 18.03
N ASP A 488 -38.43 9.19 18.89
CA ASP A 488 -38.41 9.31 20.35
C ASP A 488 -37.05 9.75 20.92
N ALA A 489 -36.05 10.02 20.08
CA ALA A 489 -34.75 10.48 20.54
C ALA A 489 -34.83 11.90 21.13
N VAL A 490 -34.25 12.10 22.32
CA VAL A 490 -34.11 13.43 22.96
C VAL A 490 -32.80 14.12 22.61
N ILE A 491 -31.85 13.35 22.05
CA ILE A 491 -30.66 13.80 21.36
C ILE A 491 -30.44 12.83 20.20
N ALA A 492 -30.34 13.33 18.98
CA ALA A 492 -29.82 12.60 17.83
C ALA A 492 -28.96 13.58 17.03
N ASP A 493 -27.69 13.25 16.88
CA ASP A 493 -26.73 14.17 16.30
C ASP A 493 -25.58 13.40 15.64
N ASP A 494 -25.39 13.67 14.35
CA ASP A 494 -24.34 13.19 13.44
C ASP A 494 -23.12 14.13 13.44
N MET A 495 -23.05 15.00 14.44
CA MET A 495 -21.93 15.89 14.75
C MET A 495 -21.59 16.88 13.62
N ILE A 496 -22.55 17.24 12.77
CA ILE A 496 -22.40 18.25 11.70
C ILE A 496 -22.58 19.71 12.18
N ASN A 497 -23.23 19.94 13.33
CA ASN A 497 -23.54 21.27 13.84
C ASN A 497 -23.02 21.52 15.27
N LYS A 498 -21.98 22.35 15.41
CA LYS A 498 -21.32 22.65 16.69
C LYS A 498 -22.22 23.44 17.63
N ASP A 499 -23.13 24.27 17.11
CA ASP A 499 -23.95 25.19 17.91
C ASP A 499 -24.93 24.44 18.83
N LYS A 500 -25.14 23.14 18.57
CA LYS A 500 -25.86 22.25 19.47
C LYS A 500 -25.11 22.03 20.79
N TRP A 501 -23.79 22.21 20.84
CA TRP A 501 -22.96 21.85 21.99
C TRP A 501 -22.39 23.08 22.72
N GLN A 502 -22.48 23.05 24.05
CA GLN A 502 -21.88 24.06 24.91
C GLN A 502 -20.47 23.63 25.33
N GLY A 503 -19.49 24.55 25.24
CA GLY A 503 -18.10 24.31 25.59
C GLY A 503 -17.16 24.42 24.39
N ASN A 504 -15.86 24.18 24.61
CA ASN A 504 -14.86 24.29 23.55
C ASN A 504 -14.56 22.90 22.95
N ALA A 505 -15.25 22.61 21.84
CA ALA A 505 -14.96 21.51 20.93
C ALA A 505 -14.88 22.02 19.50
N ARG A 506 -14.35 21.20 18.59
CA ARG A 506 -14.33 21.48 17.15
C ARG A 506 -14.99 20.34 16.40
N ILE A 507 -15.82 20.68 15.44
CA ILE A 507 -16.18 19.73 14.40
C ILE A 507 -14.95 19.61 13.51
N GLN A 508 -14.47 18.38 13.35
CA GLN A 508 -13.42 18.09 12.40
C GLN A 508 -14.04 17.25 11.31
N SER A 509 -14.17 17.82 10.12
CA SER A 509 -14.37 17.03 8.91
C SER A 509 -13.13 16.17 8.72
N GLN A 510 -13.26 14.85 8.88
CA GLN A 510 -12.15 13.92 8.69
C GLN A 510 -12.19 13.44 7.24
N GLN A 511 -11.25 13.91 6.42
CA GLN A 511 -11.12 13.45 5.02
C GLN A 511 -10.45 12.07 4.88
N GLN A 512 -10.59 11.20 5.88
CA GLN A 512 -10.06 9.83 5.84
C GLN A 512 -11.00 8.84 6.55
N ILE A 513 -11.27 7.73 5.84
CA ILE A 513 -11.90 6.47 6.24
C ILE A 513 -13.45 6.48 6.32
N VAL A 514 -14.12 7.59 6.64
CA VAL A 514 -15.57 7.83 6.41
C VAL A 514 -15.75 9.35 6.34
N ASP A 515 -16.43 9.94 5.35
CA ASP A 515 -16.86 11.35 5.49
C ASP A 515 -18.05 11.37 6.45
N SER A 516 -17.74 11.31 7.73
CA SER A 516 -18.63 11.79 8.76
C SER A 516 -18.00 13.03 9.40
N SER A 517 -18.84 13.99 9.74
CA SER A 517 -18.39 15.03 10.64
C SER A 517 -18.25 14.36 12.00
N VAL A 518 -17.05 14.35 12.57
CA VAL A 518 -16.87 13.83 13.93
C VAL A 518 -16.64 14.98 14.89
N LEU A 519 -17.16 14.83 16.09
CA LEU A 519 -16.92 15.79 17.15
C LEU A 519 -15.59 15.45 17.82
N LEU A 520 -14.61 16.36 17.69
CA LEU A 520 -13.33 16.23 18.37
C LEU A 520 -13.33 17.05 19.66
N VAL A 521 -13.16 16.36 20.77
CA VAL A 521 -13.04 16.94 22.11
C VAL A 521 -11.60 16.81 22.60
N THR A 522 -10.93 17.94 22.83
CA THR A 522 -9.51 17.99 23.26
C THR A 522 -9.38 18.65 24.62
N ASN A 523 -8.96 17.89 25.63
CA ASN A 523 -8.75 18.38 27.01
C ASN A 523 -9.87 19.30 27.53
N ASN A 524 -11.13 18.93 27.26
CA ASN A 524 -12.27 19.77 27.58
C ASN A 524 -13.51 18.98 27.98
N ILE A 525 -14.50 19.72 28.46
CA ILE A 525 -15.87 19.25 28.67
C ILE A 525 -16.79 19.98 27.71
N ILE A 526 -17.68 19.21 27.11
CA ILE A 526 -18.83 19.74 26.40
C ILE A 526 -20.12 19.20 26.99
N LYS A 527 -21.18 19.99 26.85
CA LYS A 527 -22.51 19.67 27.36
C LYS A 527 -23.55 19.88 26.26
N ARG A 528 -24.52 18.97 26.18
CA ARG A 528 -25.68 19.07 25.31
C ARG A 528 -26.95 18.99 26.16
N PRO A 529 -27.72 20.08 26.30
CA PRO A 529 -29.06 20.02 26.85
C PRO A 529 -29.92 19.07 26.03
N MET A 530 -30.73 18.25 26.69
CA MET A 530 -31.71 17.39 26.02
C MET A 530 -32.90 18.22 25.55
N ASP A 531 -33.49 17.86 24.42
CA ASP A 531 -34.69 18.55 23.90
C ASP A 531 -35.89 18.36 24.84
N GLN A 532 -35.93 17.22 25.54
CA GLN A 532 -36.86 16.94 26.64
C GLN A 532 -36.17 16.17 27.78
N PRO A 533 -36.51 16.46 29.06
CA PRO A 533 -36.01 15.68 30.20
C PRO A 533 -36.42 14.21 30.14
N ILE A 534 -35.49 13.31 30.45
CA ILE A 534 -35.79 11.89 30.67
C ILE A 534 -36.14 11.67 32.14
N LYS A 535 -37.30 11.03 32.39
CA LYS A 535 -37.70 10.51 33.70
C LYS A 535 -37.64 8.98 33.68
N GLY A 536 -36.72 8.39 34.43
CA GLY A 536 -36.53 6.94 34.51
C GLY A 536 -35.45 6.41 33.56
N SER A 537 -35.77 5.35 32.84
CA SER A 537 -34.82 4.57 32.02
C SER A 537 -34.34 5.33 30.78
N PHE A 538 -33.12 5.05 30.31
CA PHE A 538 -32.59 5.59 29.07
C PHE A 538 -31.68 4.60 28.33
N THR A 539 -31.50 4.86 27.03
CA THR A 539 -30.49 4.20 26.20
C THR A 539 -29.68 5.27 25.46
N LEU A 540 -28.36 5.20 25.59
CA LEU A 540 -27.39 6.04 24.91
C LEU A 540 -26.54 5.18 23.99
N THR A 541 -26.49 5.50 22.70
CA THR A 541 -25.55 4.94 21.74
C THR A 541 -24.65 6.03 21.18
N MET A 542 -23.41 5.66 20.87
CA MET A 542 -22.45 6.55 20.20
C MET A 542 -21.34 5.73 19.58
N ASP A 543 -20.69 6.30 18.58
CA ASP A 543 -19.41 5.84 18.08
C ASP A 543 -18.30 6.63 18.75
N MET A 544 -17.25 5.96 19.23
CA MET A 544 -16.15 6.60 19.96
C MET A 544 -14.78 6.10 19.46
N LEU A 545 -13.77 6.98 19.41
CA LEU A 545 -12.38 6.62 19.11
C LEU A 545 -11.37 7.55 19.80
N HIS A 546 -10.24 7.03 20.26
CA HIS A 546 -9.12 7.86 20.71
C HIS A 546 -8.19 8.17 19.53
N THR A 547 -7.66 9.40 19.40
CA THR A 547 -6.69 9.68 18.33
C THR A 547 -5.26 9.22 18.66
N ASN A 548 -4.99 8.94 19.93
CA ASN A 548 -3.74 8.37 20.45
C ASN A 548 -4.00 7.69 21.80
N TYR A 549 -3.05 6.89 22.28
CA TYR A 549 -3.13 6.27 23.60
C TYR A 549 -3.09 7.34 24.69
N GLN A 550 -4.14 7.41 25.51
CA GLN A 550 -4.35 8.54 26.40
C GLN A 550 -5.27 8.20 27.58
N ARG A 551 -5.23 9.06 28.60
CA ARG A 551 -6.11 8.97 29.77
C ARG A 551 -7.58 9.02 29.36
N GLY A 552 -8.43 8.29 30.08
CA GLY A 552 -9.75 7.96 29.58
C GLY A 552 -10.77 9.09 29.39
N GLY A 553 -11.60 8.90 28.37
CA GLY A 553 -12.76 9.73 28.01
C GLY A 553 -14.01 9.33 28.78
N VAL A 554 -14.83 10.31 29.15
CA VAL A 554 -16.09 10.06 29.88
C VAL A 554 -17.27 10.58 29.07
N VAL A 555 -18.33 9.78 29.00
CA VAL A 555 -19.64 10.23 28.51
C VAL A 555 -20.70 9.89 29.54
N ALA A 556 -21.45 10.89 30.00
CA ALA A 556 -22.39 10.77 31.10
C ALA A 556 -23.71 11.49 30.84
N VAL A 557 -24.81 10.85 31.24
CA VAL A 557 -26.17 11.37 31.23
C VAL A 557 -26.48 11.90 32.63
N MET A 558 -26.74 13.19 32.76
CA MET A 558 -26.76 13.90 34.05
C MET A 558 -28.01 14.76 34.28
N ASN A 559 -28.24 15.11 35.55
CA ASN A 559 -29.24 16.07 35.98
C ASN A 559 -28.90 17.53 35.56
N ALA A 560 -29.80 18.48 35.80
CA ALA A 560 -29.63 19.88 35.37
C ALA A 560 -28.40 20.59 35.95
N SER A 561 -28.03 20.26 37.19
CA SER A 561 -26.85 20.83 37.86
C SER A 561 -25.53 20.18 37.44
N ALA A 562 -25.58 19.11 36.62
CA ALA A 562 -24.46 18.23 36.30
C ALA A 562 -23.73 17.71 37.56
N THR A 563 -24.48 17.41 38.62
CA THR A 563 -23.94 16.87 39.89
C THR A 563 -24.17 15.37 39.99
N GLN A 564 -25.28 14.88 39.42
CA GLN A 564 -25.70 13.49 39.54
C GLN A 564 -25.97 12.88 38.18
N GLY A 565 -25.57 11.63 37.98
CA GLY A 565 -25.79 10.92 36.73
C GLY A 565 -25.04 9.60 36.59
N TYR A 566 -25.23 8.96 35.44
CA TYR A 566 -24.55 7.72 35.07
C TYR A 566 -23.84 7.89 33.73
N GLY A 567 -22.75 7.15 33.55
CA GLY A 567 -21.96 7.23 32.32
C GLY A 567 -21.04 6.05 32.10
N LEU A 568 -20.16 6.20 31.12
CA LEU A 568 -19.09 5.27 30.82
C LEU A 568 -17.73 6.00 30.84
N LEU A 569 -16.68 5.23 31.09
CA LEU A 569 -15.29 5.62 30.91
C LEU A 569 -14.65 4.66 29.91
N TRP A 570 -13.89 5.18 28.94
CA TRP A 570 -12.96 4.38 28.12
C TRP A 570 -11.53 4.95 28.25
N ASP A 571 -10.62 4.15 28.80
CA ASP A 571 -9.25 4.54 29.16
C ASP A 571 -8.21 3.73 28.37
N SER A 572 -7.37 4.43 27.59
CA SER A 572 -6.39 3.85 26.68
C SER A 572 -4.95 4.30 26.97
N SER A 573 -4.67 4.68 28.22
CA SER A 573 -3.44 5.38 28.64
C SER A 573 -2.09 4.76 28.26
N ASN A 574 -2.04 3.51 27.78
CA ASN A 574 -0.84 2.87 27.27
C ASN A 574 -1.18 1.86 26.17
N GLU A 575 -0.36 1.77 25.12
CA GLU A 575 -0.48 0.79 24.03
C GLU A 575 -0.44 -0.67 24.49
N LYS A 576 0.23 -0.95 25.61
CA LYS A 576 0.31 -2.29 26.20
C LYS A 576 -0.92 -2.65 27.03
N TYR A 577 -1.78 -1.67 27.29
CA TYR A 577 -2.95 -1.87 28.14
C TYR A 577 -4.07 -2.57 27.36
N HIS A 578 -4.34 -3.82 27.72
CA HIS A 578 -5.24 -4.72 26.98
C HIS A 578 -4.90 -4.79 25.48
N GLU A 579 -3.62 -4.94 25.13
CA GLU A 579 -3.18 -5.06 23.73
C GLU A 579 -3.64 -3.89 22.83
N GLY A 580 -3.63 -2.68 23.38
CA GLY A 580 -4.02 -1.46 22.66
C GLY A 580 -5.53 -1.23 22.59
N GLN A 581 -6.34 -2.06 23.25
CA GLN A 581 -7.81 -1.92 23.25
C GLN A 581 -8.31 -0.93 24.32
N GLY A 582 -7.52 -0.70 25.37
CA GLY A 582 -7.94 0.10 26.52
C GLY A 582 -8.98 -0.61 27.40
N ALA A 583 -9.37 0.02 28.51
CA ALA A 583 -10.39 -0.51 29.43
C ALA A 583 -11.64 0.36 29.50
N VAL A 584 -12.80 -0.29 29.54
CA VAL A 584 -14.11 0.33 29.71
C VAL A 584 -14.74 -0.03 31.06
N CYS A 585 -15.54 0.88 31.61
CA CYS A 585 -16.39 0.61 32.77
C CYS A 585 -17.58 1.58 32.90
N LEU A 586 -18.58 1.17 33.67
CA LEU A 586 -19.70 2.00 34.11
C LEU A 586 -19.26 2.97 35.22
N MET A 587 -19.77 4.19 35.15
CA MET A 587 -19.47 5.30 36.06
C MET A 587 -20.75 5.84 36.69
N LYS A 588 -20.69 6.14 37.98
CA LYS A 588 -21.69 6.91 38.73
C LYS A 588 -21.09 8.23 39.17
N PHE A 589 -21.84 9.31 38.98
CA PHE A 589 -21.49 10.63 39.47
C PHE A 589 -22.52 11.03 40.51
N ASP A 590 -22.05 11.29 41.73
CA ASP A 590 -22.87 11.79 42.85
C ASP A 590 -22.04 12.84 43.59
N GLU A 591 -21.93 14.01 42.96
CA GLU A 591 -20.98 15.03 43.35
C GLU A 591 -21.70 16.21 44.03
N SER A 592 -21.05 16.82 45.01
CA SER A 592 -21.58 18.05 45.65
C SER A 592 -21.44 19.31 44.79
N LYS A 593 -20.67 19.24 43.70
CA LYS A 593 -20.40 20.35 42.78
C LYS A 593 -20.64 19.90 41.34
N SER A 594 -20.94 20.87 40.47
CA SER A 594 -21.13 20.62 39.04
C SER A 594 -19.91 19.94 38.42
N PHE A 595 -20.14 19.07 37.44
CA PHE A 595 -19.11 18.32 36.73
C PHE A 595 -18.08 19.28 36.09
N VAL A 596 -16.82 19.09 36.48
CA VAL A 596 -15.64 19.80 35.98
C VAL A 596 -14.61 18.80 35.47
N TYR A 597 -13.55 19.28 34.80
CA TYR A 597 -12.62 18.39 34.08
C TYR A 597 -11.96 17.35 35.01
N SER A 598 -11.69 17.76 36.25
CA SER A 598 -11.12 16.91 37.31
C SER A 598 -12.12 15.97 37.99
N THR A 599 -13.42 16.05 37.69
CA THR A 599 -14.44 15.14 38.24
C THR A 599 -14.12 13.70 37.84
N ARG A 600 -14.01 12.82 38.83
CA ARG A 600 -13.62 11.42 38.62
C ARG A 600 -14.82 10.48 38.58
N GLY A 601 -15.84 10.74 39.39
CA GLY A 601 -16.93 9.79 39.64
C GLY A 601 -16.44 8.50 40.29
N LYS A 602 -17.39 7.59 40.55
CA LYS A 602 -17.15 6.25 41.09
C LYS A 602 -17.39 5.22 39.99
N SER A 603 -16.43 4.33 39.76
CA SER A 603 -16.66 3.18 38.89
C SER A 603 -17.57 2.17 39.62
N ILE A 604 -18.67 1.78 38.97
CA ILE A 604 -19.68 0.87 39.53
C ILE A 604 -19.71 -0.50 38.84
N SER A 605 -18.81 -0.73 37.87
CA SER A 605 -18.54 -2.04 37.29
C SER A 605 -17.03 -2.31 37.28
N LYS A 606 -16.63 -3.57 37.11
CA LYS A 606 -15.22 -3.90 36.87
C LYS A 606 -14.73 -3.20 35.59
N ARG A 607 -13.49 -2.71 35.60
CA ARG A 607 -12.78 -2.29 34.39
C ARG A 607 -12.35 -3.52 33.61
N VAL A 608 -12.76 -3.61 32.35
CA VAL A 608 -12.44 -4.74 31.46
C VAL A 608 -11.99 -4.21 30.10
N SER A 609 -11.34 -5.06 29.29
CA SER A 609 -10.98 -4.68 27.92
C SER A 609 -12.23 -4.27 27.12
N SER A 610 -12.12 -3.19 26.34
CA SER A 610 -13.15 -2.81 25.37
C SER A 610 -13.38 -3.90 24.32
N GLY A 611 -12.36 -4.70 23.99
CA GLY A 611 -12.37 -5.62 22.85
C GLY A 611 -12.29 -4.92 21.48
N HIS A 612 -12.08 -3.60 21.46
CA HIS A 612 -11.97 -2.77 20.27
C HIS A 612 -10.67 -1.96 20.30
N SER A 613 -9.99 -1.80 19.17
CA SER A 613 -8.72 -1.03 19.13
C SER A 613 -8.95 0.43 19.53
N ALA A 614 -8.21 0.94 20.51
CA ALA A 614 -8.47 2.28 21.05
C ALA A 614 -8.19 3.40 20.03
N VAL A 615 -7.26 3.18 19.11
CA VAL A 615 -6.69 4.23 18.24
C VAL A 615 -6.76 3.91 16.74
N GLN A 616 -7.47 2.85 16.36
CA GLN A 616 -7.58 2.41 14.97
C GLN A 616 -9.04 2.28 14.55
N TRP A 617 -9.37 2.85 13.39
CA TRP A 617 -10.70 2.74 12.78
C TRP A 617 -11.10 1.29 12.45
N PRO A 618 -12.40 0.93 12.53
CA PRO A 618 -13.57 1.80 12.73
C PRO A 618 -13.71 2.36 14.15
N MET A 619 -14.68 3.26 14.41
CA MET A 619 -14.98 3.69 15.78
C MET A 619 -15.69 2.56 16.54
N ALA A 620 -15.47 2.49 17.86
CA ALA A 620 -16.14 1.52 18.71
C ALA A 620 -17.60 1.91 18.92
N LYS A 621 -18.52 0.97 18.69
CA LYS A 621 -19.95 1.18 18.89
C LYS A 621 -20.30 0.98 20.35
N MET A 622 -20.44 2.09 21.09
CA MET A 622 -20.74 2.11 22.51
C MET A 622 -22.25 2.13 22.74
N ARG A 623 -22.73 1.34 23.69
CA ARG A 623 -24.12 1.40 24.17
C ARG A 623 -24.18 1.37 25.68
N LEU A 624 -24.84 2.36 26.27
CA LEU A 624 -25.14 2.45 27.70
C LEU A 624 -26.66 2.42 27.90
N ILE A 625 -27.15 1.44 28.65
CA ILE A 625 -28.55 1.30 29.05
C ILE A 625 -28.65 1.50 30.55
N TYR A 626 -29.63 2.28 30.99
CA TYR A 626 -30.10 2.33 32.37
C TYR A 626 -31.57 1.94 32.42
N ASP A 627 -31.87 0.86 33.14
CA ASP A 627 -33.20 0.39 33.46
C ASP A 627 -33.55 0.81 34.90
N SER A 628 -34.34 1.88 35.03
CA SER A 628 -34.74 2.44 36.31
C SER A 628 -35.76 1.59 37.08
N GLU A 629 -36.45 0.66 36.41
CA GLU A 629 -37.40 -0.27 37.05
C GLU A 629 -36.64 -1.43 37.70
N LYS A 630 -35.61 -1.94 37.01
CA LYS A 630 -34.75 -3.03 37.52
C LYS A 630 -33.54 -2.54 38.31
N GLY A 631 -33.34 -1.22 38.37
CA GLY A 631 -32.16 -0.58 38.97
C GLY A 631 -30.87 -1.10 38.37
N GLU A 632 -30.79 -1.23 37.04
CA GLU A 632 -29.68 -1.90 36.36
C GLU A 632 -29.06 -1.02 35.28
N LEU A 633 -27.74 -1.03 35.20
CA LEU A 633 -26.97 -0.41 34.13
C LEU A 633 -26.23 -1.48 33.34
N LYS A 634 -26.20 -1.33 32.02
CA LYS A 634 -25.51 -2.24 31.09
C LYS A 634 -24.70 -1.42 30.08
N LEU A 635 -23.42 -1.74 29.96
CA LEU A 635 -22.50 -1.18 28.97
C LEU A 635 -22.09 -2.28 27.99
N SER A 636 -22.30 -2.02 26.70
CA SER A 636 -21.84 -2.88 25.59
C SER A 636 -20.90 -2.11 24.66
N VAL A 637 -19.95 -2.84 24.09
CA VAL A 637 -19.04 -2.36 23.03
C VAL A 637 -19.14 -3.35 21.88
N ASP A 638 -19.47 -2.86 20.68
CA ASP A 638 -19.68 -3.66 19.46
C ASP A 638 -20.67 -4.83 19.67
N GLY A 639 -21.76 -4.54 20.38
CA GLY A 639 -22.79 -5.53 20.72
C GLY A 639 -22.42 -6.49 21.87
N VAL A 640 -21.18 -6.49 22.34
CA VAL A 640 -20.73 -7.37 23.43
C VAL A 640 -20.83 -6.64 24.77
N VAL A 641 -21.51 -7.26 25.74
CA VAL A 641 -21.65 -6.71 27.10
C VAL A 641 -20.29 -6.69 27.82
N LYS A 642 -19.89 -5.53 28.32
CA LYS A 642 -18.63 -5.30 29.05
C LYS A 642 -18.83 -4.99 30.52
N GLY A 643 -19.97 -4.42 30.90
CA GLY A 643 -20.25 -4.10 32.30
C GLY A 643 -21.73 -4.17 32.62
N VAL A 644 -22.05 -4.71 33.80
CA VAL A 644 -23.39 -4.65 34.40
C VAL A 644 -23.24 -4.15 35.83
N ALA A 645 -24.13 -3.27 36.28
CA ALA A 645 -24.15 -2.76 37.65
C ALA A 645 -25.59 -2.59 38.15
N LYS A 646 -25.79 -2.66 39.48
CA LYS A 646 -27.08 -2.37 40.13
C LYS A 646 -27.01 -1.03 40.85
N ASP A 647 -27.86 -0.10 40.47
CA ASP A 647 -28.01 1.23 41.07
C ASP A 647 -29.34 1.85 40.63
N ALA A 648 -30.06 2.53 41.52
CA ALA A 648 -31.39 3.10 41.25
C ALA A 648 -31.56 4.54 41.78
N ASP A 649 -30.46 5.19 42.14
CA ASP A 649 -30.46 6.43 42.91
C ASP A 649 -30.92 7.63 42.07
N PHE A 650 -30.73 7.61 40.75
CA PHE A 650 -31.09 8.73 39.87
C PHE A 650 -32.20 8.36 38.89
N LYS A 651 -33.18 9.26 38.74
CA LYS A 651 -34.35 9.06 37.86
C LYS A 651 -34.68 10.25 36.99
N ALA A 652 -33.90 11.33 37.02
CA ALA A 652 -34.15 12.53 36.25
C ALA A 652 -32.87 13.03 35.59
N PHE A 653 -32.91 13.14 34.26
CA PHE A 653 -31.77 13.53 33.45
C PHE A 653 -32.19 14.61 32.45
N THR A 654 -31.32 15.59 32.22
CA THR A 654 -31.63 16.75 31.36
C THR A 654 -30.48 17.16 30.45
N GLN A 655 -29.28 16.59 30.61
CA GLN A 655 -28.16 16.89 29.74
C GLN A 655 -27.22 15.69 29.55
N LEU A 656 -26.55 15.67 28.41
CA LEU A 656 -25.42 14.79 28.11
C LEU A 656 -24.12 15.58 28.32
N VAL A 657 -23.15 14.96 28.99
CA VAL A 657 -21.83 15.53 29.28
C VAL A 657 -20.75 14.64 28.70
N ILE A 658 -19.84 15.21 27.91
CA ILE A 658 -18.69 14.51 27.35
C ILE A 658 -17.42 15.20 27.85
N ARG A 659 -16.48 14.41 28.39
CA ARG A 659 -15.13 14.83 28.73
C ARG A 659 -14.14 14.11 27.82
N GLY A 660 -13.57 14.86 26.89
CA GLY A 660 -12.45 14.41 26.06
C GLY A 660 -11.11 14.67 26.76
N ASN A 661 -10.17 13.75 26.56
CA ASN A 661 -8.80 13.89 27.03
C ASN A 661 -7.86 13.84 25.83
N THR A 662 -6.79 14.64 25.84
CA THR A 662 -5.86 14.93 24.73
C THR A 662 -6.56 15.13 23.39
N ALA A 663 -7.04 14.08 22.71
CA ALA A 663 -7.97 14.16 21.59
C ALA A 663 -8.84 12.89 21.41
N GLN A 664 -10.17 13.04 21.43
CA GLN A 664 -11.15 11.95 21.25
C GLN A 664 -12.22 12.34 20.24
N LEU A 665 -12.60 11.36 19.42
CA LEU A 665 -13.59 11.50 18.36
C LEU A 665 -14.90 10.84 18.81
N TYR A 666 -16.01 11.49 18.51
CA TYR A 666 -17.36 11.00 18.76
C TYR A 666 -18.22 11.19 17.53
N ASP A 667 -19.14 10.25 17.28
CA ASP A 667 -20.09 10.30 16.18
C ASP A 667 -21.39 9.54 16.53
N ASN A 668 -22.44 9.70 15.72
CA ASN A 668 -23.72 8.97 15.81
C ASN A 668 -24.31 8.91 17.23
N ILE A 669 -24.32 10.05 17.94
CA ILE A 669 -24.80 10.11 19.32
C ILE A 669 -26.33 10.12 19.32
N VAL A 670 -26.92 9.09 19.89
CA VAL A 670 -28.38 8.95 20.06
C VAL A 670 -28.71 8.64 21.51
N LEU A 671 -29.50 9.51 22.13
CA LEU A 671 -30.04 9.32 23.48
C LEU A 671 -31.57 9.22 23.42
N ARG A 672 -32.11 8.13 23.95
CA ARG A 672 -33.54 7.81 23.93
C ARG A 672 -34.06 7.54 25.35
N PRO A 673 -35.29 7.95 25.68
CA PRO A 673 -36.01 7.46 26.85
C PRO A 673 -36.31 5.97 26.72
N GLY A 674 -36.25 5.21 27.81
CA GLY A 674 -36.54 3.77 27.83
C GLY A 674 -35.34 2.86 27.57
N VAL A 675 -35.61 1.54 27.62
CA VAL A 675 -34.63 0.47 27.41
C VAL A 675 -34.73 -0.01 25.97
N HIS A 676 -33.66 0.14 25.20
CA HIS A 676 -33.56 -0.29 23.80
C HIS A 676 -32.31 -1.16 23.64
N GLU A 677 -32.51 -2.42 23.24
CA GLU A 677 -31.43 -3.38 23.00
C GLU A 677 -30.87 -3.37 21.57
#